data_AF-R7SWQ1-F1
#
_entry.id   AF-R7SWQ1-F1
#
_cell.length_a   1.000
_cell.length_b   1.000
_cell.length_c   1.000
_cell.angle_alpha   90.00
_cell.angle_beta   90.00
_cell.angle_gamma   90.00
#
_symmetry.space_group_name_H-M   'P 1'
#
loop_
_entity.id
_entity.type
_entity.pdbx_description
1 polymer ?
#
loop_
_entity_poly.entity_id
_entity_poly.type
_entity_poly.pdbx_seq_one_letter_code
_entity_poly.pdbx_strand_id
1 'polypeptide(L)'
;MSTPANDPTRDLENGTDTPSRQQRSSVPSLLFLSFILFMLMNGHGDELANTRDLYVNGLQSLNWQLGNFSAWLNGTESNFTLPVEDPNTTPLVAAFLPFGLELDPKQGSYYSNLTGFWHGDLQLHNLTSLNATEKTSPWRHLAEQWMLTTNLSEIPERLGSWNWTRSNKVTLNVGDKLVPYKQSEEGETKSIAIIHGKVDLAEPKSDDDLRLDFEGVHVLSTGTVYALAVSTGHGIDLRNLPALVPETYRNDSARAVEAEIRIRASKLKEKIDAGSFEQDTSSNEDESPKTKCLFRFFGQLDVTTVPKELMDELENEIDEPTGITTVRAPELSLGGVLLSQDCGILYEIKHTVGVQTQKLYRKITTYAGLSTLVNFLLLVLFRRQAARSSSAAGLSRVSRYTFLIQSLLDAISFVGHVTVAILADGRPSMSVLAPAGLACLLFIYEAQFAVLIGQIQAPEDAPTPRPAAPAPTTAPPPQPQPQVDGSTPTSSGPADQPAPTGVPPVVPTPPPALPERPSFFRFLLHHIRTDPAARLWMMISLCLIVVFRIVIMLSLPLFFIGSLYSCMWLMQIYRSTRRARSSGLSAEYLIGSTLGRLFFVCYFLGCPKNIFDVEPRGWIWFVALIMLLQVFVVFLQEHVDPCFFLPTRVSRVQTYNYHPIIPLPDPEAPEQTLGDCAICMEAILVDPSLRRRSKSSDAKERPAIGLPFLRKVTTARKTYSLAPCHHLFHTECLERWLTYKNICPQCRRPLPPL
;
A
#
# COMPACT_ATOMS: atom_id res chain seq x y z
N MET A 1 -25.50 34.16 56.71
CA MET A 1 -24.35 34.44 57.60
C MET A 1 -23.09 34.32 56.73
N SER A 2 -22.44 35.46 56.47
CA SER A 2 -21.04 35.64 56.02
C SER A 2 -20.45 34.74 54.93
N THR A 3 -20.23 35.35 53.75
CA THR A 3 -19.04 35.15 52.90
C THR A 3 -17.75 35.48 53.67
N PRO A 4 -16.58 34.93 53.27
CA PRO A 4 -15.62 35.70 52.45
C PRO A 4 -14.88 34.83 51.40
N ALA A 5 -14.73 35.28 50.14
CA ALA A 5 -13.66 36.11 49.56
C ALA A 5 -12.46 35.29 49.03
N ASN A 6 -12.21 35.39 47.72
CA ASN A 6 -10.90 35.77 47.18
C ASN A 6 -10.99 36.22 45.71
N ASP A 7 -10.15 37.22 45.44
CA ASP A 7 -10.10 38.23 44.39
C ASP A 7 -9.58 37.71 43.03
N PRO A 8 -9.99 38.28 41.87
CA PRO A 8 -9.43 37.93 40.56
C PRO A 8 -8.32 38.90 40.13
N THR A 9 -7.20 38.35 39.66
CA THR A 9 -6.14 39.11 39.00
C THR A 9 -6.59 39.58 37.61
N ARG A 10 -6.59 40.90 37.44
CA ARG A 10 -6.73 41.65 36.18
C ARG A 10 -5.45 41.51 35.37
N ASP A 11 -5.56 41.02 34.14
CA ASP A 11 -4.64 41.34 33.05
C ASP A 11 -5.43 41.99 31.91
N LEU A 12 -5.14 43.26 31.68
CA LEU A 12 -5.59 44.09 30.56
C LEU A 12 -4.47 44.11 29.52
N GLU A 13 -4.71 43.60 28.31
CA GLU A 13 -4.13 44.09 27.05
C GLU A 13 -4.51 43.17 25.86
N ASN A 14 -5.59 43.50 25.14
CA ASN A 14 -5.58 43.79 23.71
C ASN A 14 -7.01 44.00 23.20
N GLY A 15 -7.29 45.22 22.73
CA GLY A 15 -8.52 45.54 22.02
C GLY A 15 -8.43 45.09 20.57
N THR A 16 -9.29 44.15 20.20
CA THR A 16 -9.75 43.96 18.83
C THR A 16 -11.17 43.40 18.88
N ASP A 17 -12.15 44.24 18.51
CA ASP A 17 -13.54 43.85 18.33
C ASP A 17 -13.66 42.87 17.17
N THR A 18 -13.81 41.57 17.47
CA THR A 18 -14.35 40.59 16.54
C THR A 18 -15.75 40.21 17.00
N PRO A 19 -16.78 40.25 16.13
CA PRO A 19 -18.12 39.83 16.52
C PRO A 19 -18.09 38.34 16.87
N SER A 20 -18.62 38.01 18.05
CA SER A 20 -18.74 36.65 18.55
C SER A 20 -19.56 35.80 17.57
N ARG A 21 -18.89 34.93 16.83
CA ARG A 21 -19.52 33.84 16.10
C ARG A 21 -20.16 32.91 17.13
N GLN A 22 -21.49 32.99 17.30
CA GLN A 22 -22.27 32.05 18.09
C GLN A 22 -21.87 30.62 17.69
N GLN A 23 -21.18 29.91 18.59
CA GLN A 23 -21.07 28.47 18.53
C GLN A 23 -22.48 27.91 18.73
N ARG A 24 -23.13 27.50 17.64
CA ARG A 24 -24.31 26.63 17.73
C ARG A 24 -23.86 25.35 18.45
N SER A 25 -24.56 24.98 19.52
CA SER A 25 -24.31 23.75 20.25
C SER A 25 -24.44 22.55 19.31
N SER A 26 -23.49 21.61 19.38
CA SER A 26 -23.41 20.39 18.57
C SER A 26 -24.41 19.30 19.00
N VAL A 27 -25.18 19.56 20.06
CA VAL A 27 -26.10 18.60 20.68
C VAL A 27 -27.30 18.27 19.79
N PRO A 28 -27.98 19.23 19.11
CA PRO A 28 -29.12 18.92 18.25
C PRO A 28 -28.71 18.13 17.01
N SER A 29 -27.54 18.44 16.43
CA SER A 29 -27.02 17.72 15.27
C SER A 29 -26.62 16.28 15.60
N LEU A 30 -26.09 16.04 16.81
CA LEU A 30 -25.68 14.70 17.25
C LEU A 30 -26.91 13.85 17.59
N LEU A 31 -27.93 14.42 18.23
CA LEU A 31 -29.20 13.75 18.47
C LEU A 31 -29.97 13.43 17.18
N PHE A 32 -29.91 14.34 16.20
CA PHE A 32 -30.49 14.11 14.88
C PHE A 32 -29.73 13.03 14.11
N LEU A 33 -28.39 13.02 14.16
CA LEU A 33 -27.58 11.95 13.56
C LEU A 33 -27.82 10.60 14.25
N SER A 34 -27.93 10.56 15.58
CA SER A 34 -28.23 9.33 16.31
C SER A 34 -29.64 8.83 16.03
N PHE A 35 -30.61 9.72 15.83
CA PHE A 35 -31.96 9.36 15.43
C PHE A 35 -32.01 8.82 13.99
N ILE A 36 -31.25 9.42 13.07
CA ILE A 36 -31.09 8.91 11.70
C ILE A 36 -30.38 7.54 11.69
N LEU A 37 -29.30 7.38 12.46
CA LEU A 37 -28.62 6.09 12.63
C LEU A 37 -29.53 5.04 13.26
N PHE A 38 -30.34 5.41 14.25
CA PHE A 38 -31.33 4.52 14.86
C PHE A 38 -32.44 4.13 13.88
N MET A 39 -32.93 5.07 13.06
CA MET A 39 -33.91 4.79 12.01
C MET A 39 -33.32 3.93 10.87
N LEU A 40 -32.06 4.15 10.50
CA LEU A 40 -31.32 3.32 9.54
C LEU A 40 -31.05 1.91 10.08
N MET A 41 -30.83 1.76 11.39
CA MET A 41 -30.60 0.45 12.00
C MET A 41 -31.89 -0.31 12.35
N ASN A 42 -33.03 0.36 12.55
CA ASN A 42 -34.28 -0.31 12.95
C ASN A 42 -35.23 -0.69 11.80
N GLY A 43 -34.85 -0.45 10.55
CA GLY A 43 -35.62 -0.93 9.38
C GLY A 43 -35.59 -2.45 9.14
N HIS A 44 -34.84 -3.22 9.94
CA HIS A 44 -34.49 -4.63 9.68
C HIS A 44 -35.48 -5.68 10.23
N GLY A 45 -36.59 -5.26 10.84
CA GLY A 45 -37.55 -6.19 11.48
C GLY A 45 -38.28 -7.10 10.48
N ASP A 46 -38.72 -6.54 9.35
CA ASP A 46 -39.43 -7.28 8.29
C ASP A 46 -38.47 -8.16 7.47
N GLU A 47 -37.22 -7.72 7.30
CA GLU A 47 -36.17 -8.44 6.57
C GLU A 47 -35.72 -9.71 7.31
N LEU A 48 -35.64 -9.66 8.65
CA LEU A 48 -35.31 -10.82 9.48
C LEU A 48 -36.42 -11.91 9.44
N ALA A 49 -37.69 -11.49 9.42
CA ALA A 49 -38.82 -12.40 9.30
C ALA A 49 -38.82 -13.11 7.93
N ASN A 50 -38.63 -12.34 6.85
CA ASN A 50 -38.52 -12.88 5.50
C ASN A 50 -37.33 -13.85 5.36
N THR A 51 -36.18 -13.51 5.96
CA THR A 51 -34.99 -14.36 5.94
C THR A 51 -35.24 -15.68 6.67
N ARG A 52 -35.90 -15.64 7.84
CA ARG A 52 -36.28 -16.86 8.55
C ARG A 52 -37.19 -17.75 7.72
N ASP A 53 -38.20 -17.18 7.05
CA ASP A 53 -39.12 -17.94 6.19
C ASP A 53 -38.39 -18.59 5.01
N LEU A 54 -37.43 -17.91 4.39
CA LEU A 54 -36.57 -18.48 3.34
C LEU A 54 -35.80 -19.71 3.84
N TYR A 55 -35.19 -19.62 5.03
CA TYR A 55 -34.45 -20.74 5.62
C TYR A 55 -35.37 -21.92 5.96
N VAL A 56 -36.55 -21.65 6.52
CA VAL A 56 -37.56 -22.68 6.82
C VAL A 56 -38.05 -23.37 5.55
N ASN A 57 -38.34 -22.60 4.50
CA ASN A 57 -38.72 -23.13 3.18
C ASN A 57 -37.59 -23.96 2.56
N GLY A 58 -36.35 -23.50 2.67
CA GLY A 58 -35.16 -24.24 2.24
C GLY A 58 -35.02 -25.58 2.98
N LEU A 59 -35.23 -25.58 4.30
CA LEU A 59 -35.21 -26.81 5.12
C LEU A 59 -36.34 -27.77 4.72
N GLN A 60 -37.54 -27.28 4.47
CA GLN A 60 -38.66 -28.10 3.99
C GLN A 60 -38.35 -28.72 2.63
N SER A 61 -37.76 -27.94 1.72
CA SER A 61 -37.31 -28.43 0.40
C SER A 61 -36.27 -29.54 0.53
N LEU A 62 -35.22 -29.34 1.34
CA LEU A 62 -34.18 -30.35 1.58
C LEU A 62 -34.75 -31.62 2.21
N ASN A 63 -35.65 -31.50 3.19
CA ASN A 63 -36.32 -32.66 3.80
C ASN A 63 -37.18 -33.42 2.80
N TRP A 64 -37.88 -32.72 1.91
CA TRP A 64 -38.65 -33.36 0.83
C TRP A 64 -37.72 -34.07 -0.17
N GLN A 65 -36.63 -33.44 -0.59
CA GLN A 65 -35.62 -34.04 -1.46
C GLN A 65 -35.01 -35.30 -0.83
N LEU A 66 -34.63 -35.22 0.46
CA LEU A 66 -34.08 -36.33 1.22
C LEU A 66 -35.08 -37.49 1.33
N GLY A 67 -36.34 -37.21 1.68
CA GLY A 67 -37.38 -38.24 1.79
C GLY A 67 -37.64 -38.94 0.46
N ASN A 68 -37.75 -38.17 -0.63
CA ASN A 68 -38.00 -38.70 -1.96
C ASN A 68 -36.80 -39.53 -2.48
N PHE A 69 -35.57 -39.05 -2.27
CA PHE A 69 -34.35 -39.72 -2.71
C PHE A 69 -34.01 -40.97 -1.89
N SER A 70 -34.21 -40.93 -0.57
CA SER A 70 -34.04 -42.11 0.30
C SER A 70 -35.11 -43.18 0.02
N ALA A 71 -36.34 -42.77 -0.30
CA ALA A 71 -37.39 -43.69 -0.74
C ALA A 71 -37.02 -44.41 -2.04
N TRP A 72 -36.47 -43.67 -3.02
CA TRP A 72 -35.94 -44.22 -4.27
C TRP A 72 -34.78 -45.21 -4.01
N LEU A 73 -33.81 -44.83 -3.17
CA LEU A 73 -32.68 -45.69 -2.78
C LEU A 73 -33.11 -47.01 -2.14
N ASN A 74 -34.18 -47.00 -1.34
CA ASN A 74 -34.71 -48.18 -0.67
C ASN A 74 -35.68 -48.99 -1.55
N GLY A 75 -35.94 -48.56 -2.80
CA GLY A 75 -36.87 -49.23 -3.70
C GLY A 75 -38.35 -49.05 -3.34
N THR A 76 -38.68 -48.04 -2.54
CA THR A 76 -40.06 -47.67 -2.20
C THR A 76 -40.62 -46.65 -3.19
N GLU A 77 -41.96 -46.51 -3.26
CA GLU A 77 -42.60 -45.55 -4.16
C GLU A 77 -42.09 -44.12 -3.90
N SER A 78 -41.56 -43.51 -4.96
CA SER A 78 -40.95 -42.18 -4.94
C SER A 78 -41.24 -41.45 -6.24
N ASN A 79 -41.31 -40.12 -6.17
CA ASN A 79 -41.51 -39.25 -7.33
C ASN A 79 -40.18 -38.92 -8.05
N PHE A 80 -39.08 -39.55 -7.65
CA PHE A 80 -37.75 -39.29 -8.19
C PHE A 80 -37.34 -40.41 -9.15
N THR A 81 -36.75 -40.02 -10.28
CA THR A 81 -36.13 -40.95 -11.22
C THR A 81 -34.73 -40.43 -11.54
N LEU A 82 -33.75 -41.33 -11.52
CA LEU A 82 -32.37 -40.96 -11.86
C LEU A 82 -32.31 -40.67 -13.38
N PRO A 83 -31.79 -39.51 -13.80
CA PRO A 83 -31.57 -39.22 -15.20
C PRO A 83 -30.70 -40.29 -15.87
N VAL A 84 -31.03 -40.64 -17.11
CA VAL A 84 -30.20 -41.56 -17.91
C VAL A 84 -29.08 -40.75 -18.55
N GLU A 85 -27.84 -41.12 -18.25
CA GLU A 85 -26.63 -40.53 -18.85
C GLU A 85 -26.54 -40.86 -20.34
N ASP A 86 -26.14 -39.91 -21.18
CA ASP A 86 -25.90 -40.17 -22.61
C ASP A 86 -24.67 -41.07 -22.78
N PRO A 87 -24.77 -42.22 -23.47
CA PRO A 87 -23.66 -43.15 -23.68
C PRO A 87 -22.45 -42.53 -24.39
N ASN A 88 -22.62 -41.42 -25.12
CA ASN A 88 -21.55 -40.73 -25.83
C ASN A 88 -20.73 -39.78 -24.92
N THR A 89 -21.18 -39.53 -23.68
CA THR A 89 -20.51 -38.62 -22.74
C THR A 89 -19.13 -39.17 -22.34
N THR A 90 -19.05 -40.41 -21.87
CA THR A 90 -17.80 -41.01 -21.40
C THR A 90 -16.75 -41.15 -22.51
N PRO A 91 -17.08 -41.66 -23.72
CA PRO A 91 -16.14 -41.71 -24.84
C PRO A 91 -15.63 -40.34 -25.27
N LEU A 92 -16.49 -39.31 -25.26
CA LEU A 92 -16.09 -37.95 -25.61
C LEU A 92 -15.09 -37.39 -24.60
N VAL A 93 -15.37 -37.55 -23.30
CA VAL A 93 -14.47 -37.11 -22.23
C VAL A 93 -13.14 -37.88 -22.28
N ALA A 94 -13.18 -39.19 -22.55
CA ALA A 94 -11.98 -40.03 -22.66
C ALA A 94 -11.02 -39.60 -23.78
N ALA A 95 -11.49 -38.85 -24.78
CA ALA A 95 -10.64 -38.32 -25.84
C ALA A 95 -9.77 -37.13 -25.39
N PHE A 96 -10.13 -36.46 -24.29
CA PHE A 96 -9.40 -35.33 -23.72
C PHE A 96 -8.76 -35.67 -22.36
N LEU A 97 -9.38 -36.58 -21.60
CA LEU A 97 -8.96 -36.94 -20.25
C LEU A 97 -8.86 -38.47 -20.12
N PRO A 98 -7.65 -39.03 -19.94
CA PRO A 98 -7.52 -40.45 -19.64
C PRO A 98 -8.05 -40.72 -18.23
N PHE A 99 -9.09 -41.55 -18.10
CA PHE A 99 -9.58 -41.96 -16.78
C PHE A 99 -8.54 -42.84 -16.07
N GLY A 100 -8.39 -42.61 -14.77
CA GLY A 100 -7.45 -43.30 -13.91
C GLY A 100 -7.82 -44.77 -13.73
N LEU A 101 -6.79 -45.60 -13.59
CA LEU A 101 -6.93 -47.01 -13.24
C LEU A 101 -6.78 -47.17 -11.73
N GLU A 102 -7.40 -48.22 -11.19
CA GLU A 102 -7.13 -48.64 -9.82
C GLU A 102 -5.67 -49.11 -9.73
N LEU A 103 -4.91 -48.46 -8.85
CA LEU A 103 -3.49 -48.71 -8.66
C LEU A 103 -3.26 -49.79 -7.61
N ASP A 104 -2.15 -50.51 -7.72
CA ASP A 104 -1.65 -51.33 -6.62
C ASP A 104 -1.25 -50.41 -5.44
N PRO A 105 -1.89 -50.51 -4.26
CA PRO A 105 -1.66 -49.61 -3.14
C PRO A 105 -0.21 -49.64 -2.63
N LYS A 106 0.59 -50.66 -2.99
CA LYS A 106 2.01 -50.74 -2.65
C LYS A 106 2.92 -49.97 -3.61
N GLN A 107 2.47 -49.70 -4.84
CA GLN A 107 3.29 -49.09 -5.89
C GLN A 107 3.00 -47.61 -6.08
N GLY A 108 1.75 -47.20 -5.86
CA GLY A 108 1.34 -45.81 -6.03
C GLY A 108 -0.05 -45.57 -5.46
N SER A 109 -0.39 -44.30 -5.28
CA SER A 109 -1.70 -43.87 -4.81
C SER A 109 -2.10 -42.53 -5.42
N TYR A 110 -3.36 -42.18 -5.24
CA TYR A 110 -3.86 -40.82 -5.50
C TYR A 110 -3.95 -40.06 -4.17
N TYR A 111 -4.00 -38.74 -4.24
CA TYR A 111 -4.33 -37.90 -3.08
C TYR A 111 -5.77 -38.19 -2.65
N SER A 112 -6.00 -38.34 -1.34
CA SER A 112 -7.35 -38.59 -0.82
C SER A 112 -8.08 -37.31 -0.45
N ASN A 113 -7.33 -36.27 -0.05
CA ASN A 113 -7.85 -34.95 0.32
C ASN A 113 -7.47 -33.88 -0.71
N LEU A 114 -8.47 -33.43 -1.48
CA LEU A 114 -8.32 -32.39 -2.51
C LEU A 114 -8.56 -30.96 -2.01
N THR A 115 -8.77 -30.77 -0.71
CA THR A 115 -9.12 -29.47 -0.12
C THR A 115 -8.00 -28.45 -0.33
N GLY A 116 -8.25 -27.44 -1.16
CA GLY A 116 -7.23 -26.45 -1.49
C GLY A 116 -7.57 -25.58 -2.70
N PHE A 117 -6.56 -24.81 -3.10
CA PHE A 117 -6.60 -23.89 -4.23
C PHE A 117 -5.82 -24.47 -5.39
N TRP A 118 -6.38 -24.41 -6.59
CA TRP A 118 -5.80 -24.97 -7.80
C TRP A 118 -5.77 -23.92 -8.90
N HIS A 119 -4.69 -23.92 -9.67
CA HIS A 119 -4.51 -22.98 -10.78
C HIS A 119 -4.09 -23.77 -12.01
N GLY A 120 -4.65 -23.44 -13.18
CA GLY A 120 -4.23 -24.06 -14.44
C GLY A 120 -4.69 -23.29 -15.67
N ASP A 121 -4.40 -23.87 -16.83
CA ASP A 121 -4.68 -23.31 -18.13
C ASP A 121 -6.00 -23.86 -18.68
N LEU A 122 -6.75 -23.00 -19.38
CA LEU A 122 -7.98 -23.37 -20.09
C LEU A 122 -7.78 -23.36 -21.59
N GLN A 123 -8.33 -24.37 -22.25
CA GLN A 123 -8.43 -24.44 -23.70
C GLN A 123 -9.90 -24.68 -24.10
N LEU A 124 -10.48 -23.72 -24.83
CA LEU A 124 -11.86 -23.83 -25.34
C LEU A 124 -11.90 -24.68 -26.61
N HIS A 125 -12.84 -25.61 -26.64
CA HIS A 125 -13.28 -26.35 -27.82
C HIS A 125 -14.76 -26.08 -28.05
N ASN A 126 -15.09 -25.54 -29.23
CA ASN A 126 -16.48 -25.30 -29.60
C ASN A 126 -17.03 -26.54 -30.31
N LEU A 127 -18.07 -27.15 -29.74
CA LEU A 127 -18.65 -28.40 -30.24
C LEU A 127 -19.61 -28.17 -31.43
N THR A 128 -20.03 -26.93 -31.67
CA THR A 128 -20.99 -26.57 -32.74
C THR A 128 -20.33 -25.93 -33.96
N SER A 129 -19.31 -25.08 -33.77
CA SER A 129 -18.59 -24.42 -34.86
C SER A 129 -17.08 -24.64 -34.70
N LEU A 130 -16.49 -25.39 -35.62
CA LEU A 130 -15.13 -25.91 -35.48
C LEU A 130 -14.13 -25.20 -36.41
N ASN A 131 -12.97 -24.86 -35.86
CA ASN A 131 -11.81 -24.38 -36.63
C ASN A 131 -11.29 -25.48 -37.57
N ALA A 132 -10.57 -25.10 -38.64
CA ALA A 132 -10.07 -26.05 -39.65
C ALA A 132 -9.20 -27.18 -39.08
N THR A 133 -8.47 -26.93 -37.98
CA THR A 133 -7.63 -27.88 -37.25
C THR A 133 -8.43 -28.89 -36.42
N GLU A 134 -9.59 -28.49 -35.90
CA GLU A 134 -10.47 -29.35 -35.10
C GLU A 134 -11.38 -30.20 -35.99
N LYS A 135 -11.48 -29.89 -37.29
CA LYS A 135 -12.22 -30.71 -38.23
C LYS A 135 -11.65 -32.12 -38.41
N THR A 136 -10.35 -32.30 -38.17
CA THR A 136 -9.65 -33.58 -38.32
C THR A 136 -9.45 -34.32 -36.99
N SER A 137 -10.03 -33.84 -35.89
CA SER A 137 -9.83 -34.44 -34.58
C SER A 137 -10.62 -35.75 -34.41
N PRO A 138 -10.08 -36.73 -33.65
CA PRO A 138 -10.74 -38.02 -33.46
C PRO A 138 -12.03 -37.91 -32.64
N TRP A 139 -12.15 -36.91 -31.77
CA TRP A 139 -13.32 -36.68 -30.91
C TRP A 139 -14.52 -36.05 -31.65
N ARG A 140 -14.34 -35.59 -32.89
CA ARG A 140 -15.38 -34.89 -33.65
C ARG A 140 -16.68 -35.69 -33.77
N HIS A 141 -16.58 -36.94 -34.19
CA HIS A 141 -17.76 -37.78 -34.42
C HIS A 141 -18.57 -38.01 -33.13
N LEU A 142 -17.88 -38.08 -31.98
CA LEU A 142 -18.49 -38.22 -30.66
C LEU A 142 -19.21 -36.92 -30.26
N ALA A 143 -18.58 -35.77 -30.51
CA ALA A 143 -19.19 -34.47 -30.26
C ALA A 143 -20.45 -34.24 -31.12
N GLU A 144 -20.40 -34.59 -32.41
CA GLU A 144 -21.57 -34.49 -33.30
C GLU A 144 -22.72 -35.37 -32.83
N GLN A 145 -22.45 -36.61 -32.43
CA GLN A 145 -23.48 -37.52 -31.90
C GLN A 145 -24.09 -37.04 -30.59
N TRP A 146 -23.25 -36.53 -29.69
CA TRP A 146 -23.68 -36.02 -28.37
C TRP A 146 -24.50 -34.73 -28.45
N MET A 147 -24.29 -33.91 -29.49
CA MET A 147 -25.05 -32.67 -29.74
C MET A 147 -26.37 -32.89 -30.49
N LEU A 148 -26.68 -34.10 -30.99
CA LEU A 148 -27.89 -34.36 -31.78
C LEU A 148 -29.19 -34.07 -31.03
N THR A 149 -29.20 -34.26 -29.72
CA THR A 149 -30.37 -34.05 -28.86
C THR A 149 -30.55 -32.59 -28.42
N THR A 150 -29.58 -31.72 -28.72
CA THR A 150 -29.57 -30.33 -28.26
C THR A 150 -30.32 -29.40 -29.22
N ASN A 151 -31.15 -28.51 -28.68
CA ASN A 151 -31.78 -27.45 -29.45
C ASN A 151 -30.76 -26.34 -29.78
N LEU A 152 -30.21 -26.36 -30.99
CA LEU A 152 -29.21 -25.39 -31.47
C LEU A 152 -29.68 -23.93 -31.40
N SER A 153 -30.99 -23.69 -31.41
CA SER A 153 -31.58 -22.34 -31.41
C SER A 153 -31.48 -21.64 -30.05
N GLU A 154 -31.42 -22.41 -28.95
CA GLU A 154 -31.36 -21.89 -27.58
C GLU A 154 -29.93 -21.56 -27.11
N ILE A 155 -28.93 -22.07 -27.82
CA ILE A 155 -27.51 -21.94 -27.46
C ILE A 155 -27.08 -20.47 -27.27
N PRO A 156 -27.40 -19.52 -28.19
CA PRO A 156 -26.97 -18.13 -28.03
C PRO A 156 -27.56 -17.45 -26.79
N GLU A 157 -28.78 -17.83 -26.37
CA GLU A 157 -29.42 -17.29 -25.18
C GLU A 157 -28.77 -17.82 -23.90
N ARG A 158 -28.39 -19.12 -23.89
CA ARG A 158 -27.78 -19.75 -22.71
C ARG A 158 -26.32 -19.38 -22.49
N LEU A 159 -25.56 -19.16 -23.57
CA LEU A 159 -24.16 -18.72 -23.51
C LEU A 159 -23.99 -17.39 -22.74
N GLY A 160 -25.02 -16.54 -22.76
CA GLY A 160 -25.08 -15.30 -22.00
C GLY A 160 -24.08 -14.23 -22.49
N SER A 161 -23.69 -13.33 -21.60
CA SER A 161 -22.82 -12.18 -21.91
C SER A 161 -21.33 -12.48 -21.83
N TRP A 162 -20.96 -13.67 -21.33
CA TRP A 162 -19.56 -14.04 -21.09
C TRP A 162 -18.77 -14.33 -22.38
N ASN A 163 -17.51 -13.90 -22.42
CA ASN A 163 -16.63 -14.13 -23.57
C ASN A 163 -15.80 -15.41 -23.45
N TRP A 164 -16.41 -16.53 -23.81
CA TRP A 164 -15.83 -17.87 -23.74
C TRP A 164 -14.48 -18.02 -24.45
N THR A 165 -14.27 -17.34 -25.58
CA THR A 165 -13.06 -17.51 -26.42
C THR A 165 -11.79 -16.93 -25.82
N ARG A 166 -11.90 -16.02 -24.85
CA ARG A 166 -10.76 -15.30 -24.27
C ARG A 166 -10.36 -15.80 -22.88
N SER A 167 -11.19 -16.62 -22.25
CA SER A 167 -10.88 -17.27 -20.98
C SER A 167 -9.75 -18.28 -21.18
N ASN A 168 -8.61 -18.05 -20.53
CA ASN A 168 -7.42 -18.89 -20.68
C ASN A 168 -6.82 -19.38 -19.35
N LYS A 169 -7.30 -18.85 -18.21
CA LYS A 169 -6.88 -19.25 -16.88
C LYS A 169 -8.09 -19.71 -16.07
N VAL A 170 -7.92 -20.77 -15.30
CA VAL A 170 -8.90 -21.24 -14.32
C VAL A 170 -8.29 -21.25 -12.94
N THR A 171 -9.10 -20.89 -11.95
CA THR A 171 -8.83 -21.18 -10.55
C THR A 171 -9.95 -22.04 -9.98
N LEU A 172 -9.57 -23.09 -9.25
CA LEU A 172 -10.51 -23.96 -8.56
C LEU A 172 -10.28 -23.81 -7.07
N ASN A 173 -11.35 -23.57 -6.32
CA ASN A 173 -11.35 -23.69 -4.87
C ASN A 173 -12.15 -24.94 -4.52
N VAL A 174 -11.46 -25.98 -4.06
CA VAL A 174 -12.06 -27.29 -3.77
C VAL A 174 -12.10 -27.49 -2.27
N GLY A 175 -13.26 -27.79 -1.74
CA GLY A 175 -13.48 -28.35 -0.41
C GLY A 175 -13.78 -29.83 -0.54
N ASP A 176 -12.88 -30.67 -0.04
CA ASP A 176 -13.09 -32.12 0.00
C ASP A 176 -13.58 -32.51 1.39
N LYS A 177 -14.63 -33.31 1.44
CA LYS A 177 -15.16 -33.85 2.68
C LYS A 177 -15.37 -35.35 2.52
N LEU A 178 -14.54 -36.10 3.24
CA LEU A 178 -14.77 -37.51 3.47
C LEU A 178 -16.10 -37.66 4.21
N VAL A 179 -17.03 -38.39 3.60
CA VAL A 179 -18.29 -38.75 4.23
C VAL A 179 -18.13 -40.18 4.76
N PRO A 180 -17.85 -40.37 6.07
CA PRO A 180 -17.73 -41.70 6.63
C PRO A 180 -19.11 -42.36 6.58
N TYR A 181 -19.27 -43.32 5.68
CA TYR A 181 -20.44 -44.19 5.66
C TYR A 181 -20.03 -45.57 6.22
N LYS A 182 -20.61 -45.95 7.36
CA LYS A 182 -20.47 -47.31 7.89
C LYS A 182 -21.32 -48.24 7.02
N GLN A 183 -20.68 -48.96 6.10
CA GLN A 183 -21.25 -50.17 5.54
C GLN A 183 -21.15 -51.29 6.59
N SER A 184 -22.14 -52.18 6.60
CA SER A 184 -22.23 -53.34 7.49
C SER A 184 -20.95 -54.17 7.55
N GLU A 185 -20.80 -54.92 8.63
CA GLU A 185 -19.65 -55.67 9.20
C GLU A 185 -18.68 -56.48 8.29
N GLU A 186 -18.74 -56.44 6.96
CA GLU A 186 -17.85 -57.21 6.09
C GLU A 186 -17.26 -56.39 4.93
N GLY A 187 -15.96 -56.07 5.04
CA GLY A 187 -15.00 -56.06 3.93
C GLY A 187 -15.00 -54.89 2.93
N GLU A 188 -14.00 -54.01 3.05
CA GLU A 188 -13.53 -53.00 2.09
C GLU A 188 -14.51 -51.87 1.71
N THR A 189 -14.43 -50.78 2.48
CA THR A 189 -15.00 -49.48 2.11
C THR A 189 -14.34 -48.95 0.84
N LYS A 190 -15.04 -49.00 -0.30
CA LYS A 190 -14.71 -48.15 -1.46
C LYS A 190 -15.00 -46.71 -1.06
N SER A 191 -13.98 -46.02 -0.61
CA SER A 191 -14.09 -44.66 -0.07
C SER A 191 -14.38 -43.69 -1.21
N ILE A 192 -15.59 -43.14 -1.22
CA ILE A 192 -16.01 -42.00 -2.03
C ILE A 192 -16.02 -40.78 -1.12
N ALA A 193 -15.47 -39.66 -1.61
CA ALA A 193 -15.55 -38.38 -0.93
C ALA A 193 -16.50 -37.44 -1.68
N ILE A 194 -17.23 -36.60 -0.95
CA ILE A 194 -18.05 -35.55 -1.54
C ILE A 194 -17.22 -34.28 -1.61
N ILE A 195 -17.11 -33.73 -2.81
CA ILE A 195 -16.41 -32.48 -3.05
C ILE A 195 -17.40 -31.37 -3.37
N HIS A 196 -17.09 -30.18 -2.91
CA HIS A 196 -17.82 -28.96 -3.21
C HIS A 196 -16.80 -27.88 -3.52
N GLY A 197 -17.15 -26.91 -4.34
CA GLY A 197 -16.19 -25.87 -4.64
C GLY A 197 -16.67 -24.85 -5.64
N LYS A 198 -15.73 -24.01 -6.06
CA LYS A 198 -15.96 -22.94 -7.01
C LYS A 198 -14.91 -23.01 -8.12
N VAL A 199 -15.34 -22.78 -9.35
CA VAL A 199 -14.52 -22.63 -10.53
C VAL A 199 -14.62 -21.18 -10.98
N ASP A 200 -13.54 -20.42 -10.90
CA ASP A 200 -13.48 -19.07 -11.46
C ASP A 200 -12.72 -19.13 -12.80
N LEU A 201 -13.37 -18.68 -13.87
CA LEU A 201 -12.79 -18.55 -15.21
C LEU A 201 -12.42 -17.08 -15.42
N ALA A 202 -11.14 -16.81 -15.65
CA ALA A 202 -10.63 -15.44 -15.79
C ALA A 202 -10.31 -15.07 -17.24
N GLU A 203 -10.63 -13.83 -17.64
CA GLU A 203 -10.16 -13.22 -18.90
C GLU A 203 -8.90 -12.38 -18.61
N PRO A 204 -7.74 -12.61 -19.27
CA PRO A 204 -6.47 -11.98 -18.91
C PRO A 204 -6.40 -10.46 -19.15
N LYS A 205 -7.40 -9.87 -19.82
CA LYS A 205 -7.47 -8.44 -20.14
C LYS A 205 -8.65 -7.72 -19.48
N SER A 206 -9.55 -8.47 -18.86
CA SER A 206 -10.71 -7.96 -18.14
C SER A 206 -10.51 -8.23 -16.65
N ASP A 207 -11.10 -7.41 -15.79
CA ASP A 207 -11.16 -7.69 -14.33
C ASP A 207 -12.43 -8.48 -13.98
N ASP A 208 -13.19 -8.89 -15.00
CA ASP A 208 -14.38 -9.70 -14.88
C ASP A 208 -14.01 -11.19 -14.87
N ASP A 209 -14.46 -11.89 -13.83
CA ASP A 209 -14.39 -13.35 -13.71
C ASP A 209 -15.79 -13.96 -13.82
N LEU A 210 -15.86 -15.18 -14.38
CA LEU A 210 -17.06 -16.00 -14.37
C LEU A 210 -16.91 -17.08 -13.30
N ARG A 211 -17.77 -17.01 -12.28
CA ARG A 211 -17.81 -17.97 -11.18
C ARG A 211 -18.88 -19.03 -11.41
N LEU A 212 -18.47 -20.29 -11.31
CA LEU A 212 -19.35 -21.46 -11.30
C LEU A 212 -19.21 -22.17 -9.96
N ASP A 213 -20.32 -22.47 -9.30
CA ASP A 213 -20.33 -23.38 -8.16
C ASP A 213 -20.35 -24.81 -8.69
N PHE A 214 -19.59 -25.72 -8.06
CA PHE A 214 -19.60 -27.13 -8.44
C PHE A 214 -19.75 -28.05 -7.23
N GLU A 215 -20.42 -29.18 -7.47
CA GLU A 215 -20.62 -30.23 -6.47
C GLU A 215 -20.44 -31.60 -7.10
N GLY A 216 -19.69 -32.47 -6.43
CA GLY A 216 -19.20 -33.69 -7.03
C GLY A 216 -18.85 -34.81 -6.06
N VAL A 217 -18.46 -35.92 -6.67
CA VAL A 217 -17.94 -37.12 -6.04
C VAL A 217 -16.49 -37.31 -6.50
N HIS A 218 -15.60 -37.56 -5.54
CA HIS A 218 -14.23 -37.99 -5.76
C HIS A 218 -14.11 -39.48 -5.40
N VAL A 219 -13.74 -40.30 -6.38
CA VAL A 219 -13.52 -41.74 -6.19
C VAL A 219 -12.05 -41.95 -5.82
N LEU A 220 -11.78 -42.32 -4.56
CA LEU A 220 -10.41 -42.35 -4.03
C LEU A 220 -9.56 -43.49 -4.62
N SER A 221 -10.18 -44.57 -5.14
CA SER A 221 -9.43 -45.70 -5.71
C SER A 221 -8.83 -45.40 -7.09
N THR A 222 -9.49 -44.56 -7.88
CA THR A 222 -9.10 -44.19 -9.25
C THR A 222 -8.58 -42.75 -9.36
N GLY A 223 -8.81 -41.93 -8.33
CA GLY A 223 -8.48 -40.49 -8.36
C GLY A 223 -9.34 -39.69 -9.34
N THR A 224 -10.48 -40.24 -9.75
CA THR A 224 -11.42 -39.59 -10.68
C THR A 224 -12.42 -38.73 -9.93
N VAL A 225 -12.69 -37.55 -10.46
CA VAL A 225 -13.68 -36.60 -9.96
C VAL A 225 -14.82 -36.47 -10.97
N TYR A 226 -16.05 -36.57 -10.48
CA TYR A 226 -17.28 -36.34 -11.24
C TYR A 226 -18.08 -35.26 -10.54
N ALA A 227 -18.38 -34.14 -11.21
CA ALA A 227 -19.14 -33.05 -10.61
C ALA A 227 -20.09 -32.37 -11.59
N LEU A 228 -21.10 -31.71 -11.04
CA LEU A 228 -21.96 -30.77 -11.75
C LEU A 228 -21.48 -29.36 -11.43
N ALA A 229 -21.41 -28.48 -12.42
CA ALA A 229 -21.01 -27.09 -12.25
C ALA A 229 -22.03 -26.15 -12.91
N VAL A 230 -22.44 -25.10 -12.20
CA VAL A 230 -23.47 -24.14 -12.65
C VAL A 230 -23.11 -22.72 -12.22
N SER A 231 -23.66 -21.71 -12.89
CA SER A 231 -23.47 -20.31 -12.49
C SER A 231 -23.96 -20.08 -11.06
N THR A 232 -23.24 -19.24 -10.30
CA THR A 232 -23.62 -18.84 -8.94
C THR A 232 -25.06 -18.36 -8.87
N GLY A 233 -25.79 -18.79 -7.84
CA GLY A 233 -27.21 -18.48 -7.64
C GLY A 233 -28.17 -19.50 -8.23
N HIS A 234 -27.72 -20.43 -9.08
CA HIS A 234 -28.48 -21.62 -9.43
C HIS A 234 -28.11 -22.77 -8.49
N GLY A 235 -29.08 -23.31 -7.77
CA GLY A 235 -28.85 -24.47 -6.89
C GLY A 235 -28.59 -25.74 -7.69
N ILE A 236 -27.54 -26.49 -7.34
CA ILE A 236 -27.24 -27.80 -7.92
C ILE A 236 -28.14 -28.85 -7.24
N ASP A 237 -28.80 -29.69 -8.03
CA ASP A 237 -29.51 -30.86 -7.50
C ASP A 237 -28.56 -32.05 -7.40
N LEU A 238 -28.06 -32.31 -6.19
CA LEU A 238 -27.11 -33.39 -5.92
C LEU A 238 -27.66 -34.78 -6.28
N ARG A 239 -28.98 -34.94 -6.33
CA ARG A 239 -29.63 -36.22 -6.64
C ARG A 239 -29.32 -36.69 -8.06
N ASN A 240 -28.91 -35.77 -8.95
CA ASN A 240 -28.50 -36.09 -10.33
C ASN A 240 -27.04 -36.54 -10.43
N LEU A 241 -26.23 -36.33 -9.39
CA LEU A 241 -24.81 -36.65 -9.39
C LEU A 241 -24.50 -38.14 -9.63
N PRO A 242 -25.25 -39.12 -9.09
CA PRO A 242 -25.00 -40.53 -9.37
C PRO A 242 -25.22 -40.93 -10.85
N ALA A 243 -25.90 -40.11 -11.66
CA ALA A 243 -26.05 -40.37 -13.09
C ALA A 243 -24.72 -40.23 -13.83
N LEU A 244 -23.90 -39.24 -13.44
CA LEU A 244 -22.59 -38.96 -14.03
C LEU A 244 -21.54 -40.05 -13.74
N VAL A 245 -21.75 -40.81 -12.67
CA VAL A 245 -20.78 -41.78 -12.16
C VAL A 245 -20.98 -43.14 -12.84
N PRO A 246 -19.89 -43.87 -13.18
CA PRO A 246 -19.98 -45.23 -13.71
C PRO A 246 -20.79 -46.18 -12.82
N GLU A 247 -21.39 -47.20 -13.42
CA GLU A 247 -22.28 -48.14 -12.73
C GLU A 247 -21.63 -48.82 -11.52
N THR A 248 -20.31 -49.01 -11.55
CA THR A 248 -19.52 -49.61 -10.49
C THR A 248 -19.54 -48.82 -9.18
N TYR A 249 -19.67 -47.49 -9.23
CA TYR A 249 -19.65 -46.60 -8.07
C TYR A 249 -20.97 -45.85 -7.87
N ARG A 250 -21.95 -46.01 -8.78
CA ARG A 250 -23.25 -45.32 -8.76
C ARG A 250 -24.00 -45.50 -7.43
N ASN A 251 -24.06 -46.71 -6.89
CA ASN A 251 -24.77 -46.99 -5.63
C ASN A 251 -24.08 -46.33 -4.43
N ASP A 252 -22.75 -46.38 -4.39
CA ASP A 252 -21.96 -45.79 -3.31
C ASP A 252 -22.05 -44.25 -3.38
N SER A 253 -22.01 -43.67 -4.58
CA SER A 253 -22.24 -42.25 -4.82
C SER A 253 -23.63 -41.81 -4.37
N ALA A 254 -24.67 -42.60 -4.67
CA ALA A 254 -26.02 -42.28 -4.25
C ALA A 254 -26.17 -42.27 -2.72
N ARG A 255 -25.53 -43.21 -2.01
CA ARG A 255 -25.50 -43.19 -0.53
C ARG A 255 -24.72 -41.99 0.03
N ALA A 256 -23.60 -41.64 -0.60
CA ALA A 256 -22.82 -40.46 -0.20
C ALA A 256 -23.63 -39.16 -0.36
N VAL A 257 -24.38 -39.04 -1.46
CA VAL A 257 -25.30 -37.92 -1.70
C VAL A 257 -26.42 -37.86 -0.66
N GLU A 258 -27.02 -38.99 -0.31
CA GLU A 258 -28.05 -39.05 0.74
C GLU A 258 -27.52 -38.55 2.08
N ALA A 259 -26.31 -38.99 2.46
CA ALA A 259 -25.64 -38.56 3.68
C ALA A 259 -25.32 -37.06 3.66
N GLU A 260 -24.87 -36.51 2.53
CA GLU A 260 -24.57 -35.09 2.40
C GLU A 260 -25.85 -34.22 2.48
N ILE A 261 -26.94 -34.59 1.79
CA ILE A 261 -28.22 -33.88 1.88
C ILE A 261 -28.73 -33.88 3.34
N ARG A 262 -28.59 -35.01 4.04
CA ARG A 262 -28.95 -35.12 5.46
C ARG A 262 -28.14 -34.18 6.34
N ILE A 263 -26.83 -34.07 6.10
CA ILE A 263 -25.94 -33.15 6.83
C ILE A 263 -26.31 -31.69 6.54
N ARG A 264 -26.65 -31.35 5.30
CA ARG A 264 -27.10 -29.99 4.95
C ARG A 264 -28.40 -29.63 5.64
N ALA A 265 -29.37 -30.56 5.65
CA ALA A 265 -30.62 -30.37 6.37
C ALA A 265 -30.39 -30.19 7.88
N SER A 266 -29.50 -30.98 8.51
CA SER A 266 -29.20 -30.81 9.94
C SER A 266 -28.50 -29.50 10.26
N LYS A 267 -27.52 -29.08 9.43
CA LYS A 267 -26.84 -27.78 9.59
C LYS A 267 -27.79 -26.60 9.41
N LEU A 268 -28.67 -26.66 8.42
CA LEU A 268 -29.64 -25.60 8.18
C LEU A 268 -30.65 -25.51 9.34
N LYS A 269 -31.08 -26.66 9.87
CA LYS A 269 -31.91 -26.72 11.08
C LYS A 269 -31.21 -26.09 12.28
N GLU A 270 -29.93 -26.42 12.51
CA GLU A 270 -29.14 -25.83 13.59
C GLU A 270 -29.02 -24.31 13.46
N LYS A 271 -28.79 -23.78 12.25
CA LYS A 271 -28.78 -22.31 11.99
C LYS A 271 -30.13 -21.66 12.32
N ILE A 272 -31.25 -22.31 11.96
CA ILE A 272 -32.61 -21.83 12.26
C ILE A 272 -32.87 -21.82 13.78
N ASP A 273 -32.42 -22.86 14.48
CA ASP A 273 -32.59 -23.02 15.93
C ASP A 273 -31.70 -22.04 16.71
N ALA A 274 -30.48 -21.77 16.21
CA ALA A 274 -29.56 -20.80 16.79
C ALA A 274 -29.97 -19.33 16.53
N GLY A 275 -30.89 -19.09 15.60
CA GLY A 275 -31.29 -17.73 15.19
C GLY A 275 -30.18 -16.94 14.48
N SER A 276 -29.12 -17.62 14.02
CA SER A 276 -28.00 -17.01 13.30
C SER A 276 -28.33 -16.95 11.80
N PHE A 277 -29.04 -15.92 11.39
CA PHE A 277 -29.31 -15.64 9.98
C PHE A 277 -28.19 -14.77 9.43
N GLU A 278 -27.33 -15.39 8.61
CA GLU A 278 -26.32 -14.66 7.87
C GLU A 278 -27.00 -14.04 6.65
N GLN A 279 -26.93 -12.71 6.55
CA GLN A 279 -27.23 -12.02 5.30
C GLN A 279 -25.97 -12.13 4.44
N ASP A 280 -26.00 -13.00 3.44
CA ASP A 280 -24.94 -13.11 2.44
C ASP A 280 -24.90 -11.80 1.65
N THR A 281 -24.16 -10.81 2.16
CA THR A 281 -23.86 -9.53 1.51
C THR A 281 -22.91 -9.69 0.31
N SER A 282 -22.69 -10.94 -0.15
CA SER A 282 -21.75 -11.30 -1.21
C SER A 282 -22.42 -11.82 -2.49
N SER A 283 -23.73 -12.04 -2.50
CA SER A 283 -24.49 -12.06 -3.75
C SER A 283 -24.87 -10.62 -4.07
N ASN A 284 -24.19 -10.03 -5.05
CA ASN A 284 -24.75 -8.92 -5.81
C ASN A 284 -26.05 -9.43 -6.46
N GLU A 285 -27.16 -9.43 -5.73
CA GLU A 285 -28.48 -9.91 -6.21
C GLU A 285 -29.01 -9.09 -7.39
N ASP A 286 -28.37 -7.96 -7.72
CA ASP A 286 -28.70 -7.11 -8.86
C ASP A 286 -28.01 -7.53 -10.19
N GLU A 287 -27.07 -8.48 -10.19
CA GLU A 287 -26.39 -8.92 -11.41
C GLU A 287 -26.95 -10.25 -11.91
N SER A 288 -27.74 -10.21 -13.00
CA SER A 288 -28.22 -11.42 -13.67
C SER A 288 -27.07 -12.38 -13.97
N PRO A 289 -27.26 -13.71 -13.85
CA PRO A 289 -26.20 -14.69 -14.09
C PRO A 289 -25.61 -14.48 -15.48
N LYS A 290 -24.27 -14.35 -15.56
CA LYS A 290 -23.54 -14.09 -16.80
C LYS A 290 -23.78 -15.19 -17.85
N THR A 291 -24.19 -16.38 -17.41
CA THR A 291 -24.53 -17.53 -18.25
C THR A 291 -25.57 -18.44 -17.59
N LYS A 292 -26.36 -19.14 -18.41
CA LYS A 292 -27.28 -20.20 -17.98
C LYS A 292 -26.80 -21.60 -18.38
N CYS A 293 -25.54 -21.75 -18.76
CA CYS A 293 -24.97 -23.03 -19.16
C CYS A 293 -24.83 -23.97 -17.94
N LEU A 294 -25.30 -25.21 -18.11
CA LEU A 294 -25.04 -26.30 -17.17
C LEU A 294 -23.78 -27.05 -17.61
N PHE A 295 -22.86 -27.29 -16.70
CA PHE A 295 -21.61 -28.00 -16.95
C PHE A 295 -21.54 -29.32 -16.19
N ARG A 296 -20.98 -30.33 -16.84
CA ARG A 296 -20.48 -31.55 -16.22
C ARG A 296 -18.96 -31.43 -16.14
N PHE A 297 -18.41 -31.53 -14.94
CA PHE A 297 -16.98 -31.49 -14.68
C PHE A 297 -16.46 -32.91 -14.46
N PHE A 298 -15.46 -33.28 -15.24
CA PHE A 298 -14.72 -34.53 -15.08
C PHE A 298 -13.28 -34.17 -14.77
N GLY A 299 -12.74 -34.68 -13.67
CA GLY A 299 -11.36 -34.49 -13.26
C GLY A 299 -10.63 -35.82 -13.09
N GLN A 300 -9.33 -35.84 -13.36
CA GLN A 300 -8.46 -36.97 -13.10
C GLN A 300 -7.19 -36.48 -12.40
N LEU A 301 -6.89 -37.07 -11.24
CA LEU A 301 -5.63 -36.82 -10.54
C LEU A 301 -4.48 -37.55 -11.21
N ASP A 302 -3.32 -36.92 -11.22
CA ASP A 302 -2.09 -37.58 -11.66
C ASP A 302 -1.64 -38.63 -10.65
N VAL A 303 -1.13 -39.75 -11.17
CA VAL A 303 -0.65 -40.87 -10.36
C VAL A 303 0.59 -40.46 -9.58
N THR A 304 0.62 -40.76 -8.28
CA THR A 304 1.82 -40.59 -7.45
C THR A 304 2.58 -41.91 -7.30
N THR A 305 3.91 -41.84 -7.18
CA THR A 305 4.77 -43.01 -6.93
C THR A 305 4.86 -43.37 -5.44
N VAL A 306 4.03 -42.76 -4.60
CA VAL A 306 4.05 -42.95 -3.15
C VAL A 306 3.06 -44.07 -2.82
N PRO A 307 3.45 -45.10 -2.04
CA PRO A 307 2.53 -46.11 -1.56
C PRO A 307 1.40 -45.50 -0.72
N LYS A 308 0.20 -46.08 -0.80
CA LYS A 308 -1.00 -45.56 -0.14
C LYS A 308 -0.81 -45.34 1.37
N GLU A 309 -0.20 -46.28 2.07
CA GLU A 309 0.04 -46.18 3.51
C GLU A 309 0.89 -44.96 3.90
N LEU A 310 1.96 -44.69 3.14
CA LEU A 310 2.82 -43.52 3.35
C LEU A 310 2.14 -42.21 2.93
N MET A 311 1.23 -42.29 1.95
CA MET A 311 0.42 -41.16 1.52
C MET A 311 -0.62 -40.78 2.59
N ASP A 312 -1.31 -41.78 3.15
CA ASP A 312 -2.28 -41.59 4.23
C ASP A 312 -1.58 -41.03 5.48
N GLU A 313 -0.38 -41.53 5.82
CA GLU A 313 0.44 -40.97 6.91
C GLU A 313 0.82 -39.50 6.65
N LEU A 314 1.20 -39.16 5.41
CA LEU A 314 1.50 -37.79 5.02
C LEU A 314 0.27 -36.87 5.12
N GLU A 315 -0.89 -37.31 4.62
CA GLU A 315 -2.12 -36.51 4.66
C GLU A 315 -2.63 -36.31 6.09
N ASN A 316 -2.59 -37.35 6.92
CA ASN A 316 -2.93 -37.26 8.33
C ASN A 316 -2.02 -36.27 9.08
N GLU A 317 -0.70 -36.27 8.81
CA GLU A 317 0.23 -35.30 9.41
C GLU A 317 0.02 -33.86 8.88
N ILE A 318 -0.52 -33.70 7.67
CA ILE A 318 -0.86 -32.38 7.12
C ILE A 318 -2.12 -31.82 7.79
N ASP A 319 -3.13 -32.66 7.99
CA ASP A 319 -4.41 -32.28 8.58
C ASP A 319 -4.30 -32.10 10.10
N GLU A 320 -3.60 -33.01 10.79
CA GLU A 320 -3.34 -33.00 12.23
C GLU A 320 -1.84 -33.16 12.52
N PRO A 321 -1.07 -32.04 12.61
CA PRO A 321 0.38 -32.11 12.75
C PRO A 321 0.81 -32.65 14.12
N THR A 322 1.41 -33.84 14.13
CA THR A 322 1.99 -34.51 15.30
C THR A 322 3.51 -34.30 15.42
N GLY A 323 4.17 -33.90 14.32
CA GLY A 323 5.60 -33.62 14.25
C GLY A 323 6.45 -34.81 13.79
N ILE A 324 5.84 -35.87 13.25
CA ILE A 324 6.56 -37.00 12.66
C ILE A 324 7.20 -36.62 11.32
N THR A 325 8.26 -37.33 10.95
CA THR A 325 8.92 -37.14 9.64
C THR A 325 8.25 -38.03 8.60
N THR A 326 7.51 -37.42 7.68
CA THR A 326 6.82 -38.12 6.58
C THR A 326 7.60 -38.05 5.27
N VAL A 327 7.11 -38.77 4.25
CA VAL A 327 7.62 -38.68 2.88
C VAL A 327 7.49 -37.25 2.33
N ARG A 328 8.36 -36.89 1.38
CA ARG A 328 8.25 -35.59 0.72
C ARG A 328 6.94 -35.53 -0.07
N ALA A 329 6.10 -34.55 0.25
CA ALA A 329 4.83 -34.38 -0.44
C ALA A 329 5.01 -34.27 -1.96
N PRO A 330 4.40 -35.18 -2.75
CA PRO A 330 4.42 -35.11 -4.20
C PRO A 330 3.64 -33.88 -4.69
N GLU A 331 3.86 -33.47 -5.93
CA GLU A 331 3.07 -32.40 -6.52
C GLU A 331 1.62 -32.86 -6.68
N LEU A 332 0.68 -31.97 -6.34
CA LEU A 332 -0.75 -32.23 -6.45
C LEU A 332 -1.20 -31.64 -7.79
N SER A 333 -1.49 -32.49 -8.77
CA SER A 333 -1.89 -32.08 -10.12
C SER A 333 -3.11 -32.85 -10.62
N LEU A 334 -3.91 -32.16 -11.43
CA LEU A 334 -5.19 -32.65 -11.93
C LEU A 334 -5.35 -32.26 -13.42
N GLY A 335 -5.84 -33.18 -14.24
CA GLY A 335 -6.40 -32.88 -15.55
C GLY A 335 -7.91 -32.75 -15.44
N GLY A 336 -8.55 -31.85 -16.19
CA GLY A 336 -9.99 -31.66 -16.10
C GLY A 336 -10.66 -31.36 -17.43
N VAL A 337 -11.96 -31.65 -17.53
CA VAL A 337 -12.81 -31.30 -18.66
C VAL A 337 -14.14 -30.76 -18.12
N LEU A 338 -14.50 -29.55 -18.55
CA LEU A 338 -15.83 -28.97 -18.34
C LEU A 338 -16.63 -29.10 -19.62
N LEU A 339 -17.76 -29.79 -19.56
CA LEU A 339 -18.57 -30.15 -20.71
C LEU A 339 -19.99 -29.59 -20.56
N SER A 340 -20.43 -28.74 -21.49
CA SER A 340 -21.81 -28.21 -21.50
C SER A 340 -22.54 -28.60 -22.77
N GLN A 341 -23.61 -29.38 -22.60
CA GLN A 341 -24.44 -29.86 -23.72
C GLN A 341 -25.36 -28.75 -24.24
N ASP A 342 -25.92 -27.99 -23.30
CA ASP A 342 -26.87 -26.91 -23.56
C ASP A 342 -26.25 -25.71 -24.28
N CYS A 343 -24.93 -25.54 -24.14
CA CYS A 343 -24.18 -24.44 -24.74
C CYS A 343 -23.22 -24.90 -25.84
N GLY A 344 -23.06 -26.20 -26.05
CA GLY A 344 -22.20 -26.76 -27.09
C GLY A 344 -20.72 -26.37 -26.96
N ILE A 345 -20.22 -26.31 -25.73
CA ILE A 345 -18.84 -25.92 -25.42
C ILE A 345 -18.18 -26.95 -24.51
N LEU A 346 -16.88 -27.12 -24.71
CA LEU A 346 -16.00 -27.96 -23.90
C LEU A 346 -14.76 -27.13 -23.52
N TYR A 347 -14.44 -27.06 -22.23
CA TYR A 347 -13.14 -26.59 -21.79
C TYR A 347 -12.28 -27.76 -21.36
N GLU A 348 -11.09 -27.83 -21.94
CA GLU A 348 -10.03 -28.71 -21.49
C GLU A 348 -9.15 -27.92 -20.50
N ILE A 349 -8.99 -28.48 -19.31
CA ILE A 349 -8.19 -27.90 -18.24
C ILE A 349 -6.86 -28.65 -18.16
N LYS A 350 -5.76 -27.92 -18.41
CA LYS A 350 -4.40 -28.47 -18.47
C LYS A 350 -3.50 -27.84 -17.42
N HIS A 351 -2.43 -28.57 -17.07
CA HIS A 351 -1.38 -28.13 -16.16
C HIS A 351 -1.91 -27.57 -14.84
N THR A 352 -2.97 -28.18 -14.26
CA THR A 352 -3.46 -27.68 -12.99
C THR A 352 -2.57 -28.15 -11.86
N VAL A 353 -2.19 -27.21 -10.99
CA VAL A 353 -1.40 -27.49 -9.79
C VAL A 353 -2.18 -26.99 -8.58
N GLY A 354 -2.36 -27.88 -7.62
CA GLY A 354 -3.08 -27.66 -6.37
C GLY A 354 -2.14 -27.38 -5.19
N VAL A 355 -2.60 -26.52 -4.29
CA VAL A 355 -2.00 -26.28 -2.98
C VAL A 355 -3.07 -26.51 -1.91
N GLN A 356 -2.85 -27.53 -1.07
CA GLN A 356 -3.76 -27.83 0.04
C GLN A 356 -3.86 -26.67 1.03
N THR A 357 -5.05 -26.45 1.57
CA THR A 357 -5.35 -25.33 2.49
C THR A 357 -4.42 -25.32 3.71
N GLN A 358 -4.19 -26.48 4.35
CA GLN A 358 -3.29 -26.57 5.51
C GLN A 358 -1.83 -26.24 5.16
N LYS A 359 -1.35 -26.66 3.98
CA LYS A 359 -0.01 -26.31 3.49
C LYS A 359 0.12 -24.80 3.26
N LEU A 360 -0.92 -24.16 2.70
CA LEU A 360 -0.97 -22.70 2.54
C LEU A 360 -0.96 -21.99 3.89
N TYR A 361 -1.74 -22.44 4.86
CA TYR A 361 -1.75 -21.89 6.22
C TYR A 361 -0.39 -22.00 6.91
N ARG A 362 0.28 -23.15 6.80
CA ARG A 362 1.67 -23.31 7.29
C ARG A 362 2.65 -22.37 6.59
N LYS A 363 2.46 -22.13 5.29
CA LYS A 363 3.28 -21.16 4.53
C LYS A 363 3.04 -19.73 5.01
N ILE A 364 1.80 -19.35 5.31
CA ILE A 364 1.44 -18.05 5.87
C ILE A 364 2.06 -17.85 7.25
N THR A 365 1.95 -18.84 8.15
CA THR A 365 2.50 -18.74 9.51
C THR A 365 4.03 -18.68 9.52
N THR A 366 4.71 -19.48 8.69
CA THR A 366 6.17 -19.44 8.55
C THR A 366 6.67 -18.10 8.01
N TYR A 367 6.03 -17.55 6.97
CA TYR A 367 6.30 -16.20 6.50
C TYR A 367 6.03 -15.16 7.58
N ALA A 368 4.92 -15.25 8.31
CA ALA A 368 4.58 -14.30 9.36
C ALA A 368 5.65 -14.28 10.47
N GLY A 369 6.16 -15.46 10.88
CA GLY A 369 7.27 -15.56 11.82
C GLY A 369 8.56 -14.90 11.31
N LEU A 370 8.93 -15.16 10.05
CA LEU A 370 10.13 -14.56 9.45
C LEU A 370 9.98 -13.03 9.25
N SER A 371 8.82 -12.60 8.76
CA SER A 371 8.43 -11.18 8.65
C SER A 371 8.49 -10.47 10.01
N THR A 372 8.01 -11.11 11.07
CA THR A 372 8.11 -10.59 12.44
C THR A 372 9.57 -10.35 12.83
N LEU A 373 10.45 -11.34 12.58
CA LEU A 373 11.87 -11.23 12.90
C LEU A 373 12.57 -10.12 12.12
N VAL A 374 12.26 -9.99 10.83
CA VAL A 374 12.80 -8.92 9.97
C VAL A 374 12.31 -7.55 10.42
N ASN A 375 11.01 -7.36 10.66
CA ASN A 375 10.47 -6.10 11.16
C ASN A 375 11.01 -5.73 12.55
N PHE A 376 11.20 -6.72 13.43
CA PHE A 376 11.83 -6.50 14.73
C PHE A 376 13.28 -6.04 14.58
N LEU A 377 14.06 -6.66 13.68
CA LEU A 377 15.41 -6.23 13.37
C LEU A 377 15.43 -4.80 12.81
N LEU A 378 14.54 -4.47 11.88
CA LEU A 378 14.38 -3.11 11.36
C LEU A 378 14.09 -2.10 12.47
N LEU A 379 13.21 -2.43 13.41
CA LEU A 379 12.87 -1.57 14.54
C LEU A 379 14.08 -1.34 15.47
N VAL A 380 14.85 -2.39 15.77
CA VAL A 380 16.08 -2.28 16.57
C VAL A 380 17.11 -1.40 15.86
N LEU A 381 17.33 -1.60 14.56
CA LEU A 381 18.25 -0.82 13.76
C LEU A 381 17.82 0.66 13.70
N PHE A 382 16.54 0.92 13.46
CA PHE A 382 15.97 2.27 13.46
C PHE A 382 16.17 2.95 14.81
N ARG A 383 15.84 2.27 15.93
CA ARG A 383 16.02 2.81 17.28
C ARG A 383 17.48 3.19 17.54
N ARG A 384 18.43 2.33 17.16
CA ARG A 384 19.88 2.61 17.29
C ARG A 384 20.28 3.84 16.45
N GLN A 385 19.78 3.96 15.23
CA GLN A 385 20.07 5.11 14.38
C GLN A 385 19.46 6.40 14.93
N ALA A 386 18.20 6.37 15.37
CA ALA A 386 17.52 7.51 15.96
C ALA A 386 18.24 8.03 17.22
N ALA A 387 18.73 7.11 18.07
CA ALA A 387 19.53 7.46 19.24
C ALA A 387 20.87 8.14 18.86
N ARG A 388 21.58 7.62 17.85
CA ARG A 388 22.82 8.21 17.32
C ARG A 388 22.60 9.60 16.73
N SER A 389 21.46 9.82 16.09
CA SER A 389 21.11 11.08 15.43
C SER A 389 20.36 12.07 16.34
N SER A 390 20.26 11.84 17.65
CA SER A 390 19.43 12.64 18.58
C SER A 390 19.88 14.09 18.80
N SER A 391 21.13 14.43 18.47
CA SER A 391 21.65 15.80 18.57
C SER A 391 21.22 16.66 17.38
N ALA A 392 21.00 17.96 17.58
CA ALA A 392 20.64 18.89 16.49
C ALA A 392 21.64 18.84 15.30
N ALA A 393 22.93 18.65 15.59
CA ALA A 393 23.96 18.43 14.57
C ALA A 393 23.75 17.10 13.82
N GLY A 394 23.42 16.01 14.50
CA GLY A 394 23.08 14.73 13.89
C GLY A 394 21.85 14.81 12.98
N LEU A 395 20.74 15.37 13.49
CA LEU A 395 19.50 15.57 12.73
C LEU A 395 19.68 16.48 11.51
N SER A 396 20.62 17.43 11.54
CA SER A 396 20.91 18.30 10.39
C SER A 396 21.57 17.56 9.21
N ARG A 397 22.22 16.40 9.43
CA ARG A 397 22.94 15.65 8.39
C ARG A 397 22.04 14.72 7.59
N VAL A 398 21.01 14.16 8.22
CA VAL A 398 20.13 13.16 7.62
C VAL A 398 18.97 13.80 6.86
N SER A 399 18.50 13.17 5.78
CA SER A 399 17.38 13.65 4.97
C SER A 399 16.02 13.26 5.55
N ARG A 400 15.12 14.23 5.79
CA ARG A 400 13.74 13.94 6.23
C ARG A 400 12.98 13.06 5.23
N TYR A 401 13.24 13.23 3.93
CA TYR A 401 12.51 12.53 2.87
C TYR A 401 12.87 11.04 2.80
N THR A 402 14.08 10.66 3.21
CA THR A 402 14.46 9.25 3.32
C THR A 402 13.58 8.53 4.34
N PHE A 403 13.37 9.11 5.53
CA PHE A 403 12.48 8.53 6.53
C PHE A 403 10.99 8.62 6.17
N LEU A 404 10.57 9.63 5.39
CA LEU A 404 9.19 9.66 4.86
C LEU A 404 8.94 8.53 3.85
N ILE A 405 9.91 8.25 2.96
CA ILE A 405 9.78 7.13 2.01
C ILE A 405 9.76 5.80 2.76
N GLN A 406 10.64 5.61 3.74
CA GLN A 406 10.67 4.41 4.57
C GLN A 406 9.37 4.22 5.37
N SER A 407 8.87 5.30 5.99
CA SER A 407 7.59 5.30 6.72
C SER A 407 6.43 4.89 5.81
N LEU A 408 6.41 5.38 4.56
CA LEU A 408 5.41 4.98 3.58
C LEU A 408 5.51 3.50 3.18
N LEU A 409 6.72 2.96 3.04
CA LEU A 409 6.92 1.53 2.80
C LEU A 409 6.40 0.68 3.98
N ASP A 410 6.60 1.15 5.21
CA ASP A 410 6.09 0.46 6.40
C ASP A 410 4.58 0.58 6.56
N ALA A 411 3.98 1.68 6.11
CA ALA A 411 2.53 1.81 6.03
C ALA A 411 1.93 0.82 5.01
N ILE A 412 2.56 0.66 3.84
CA ILE A 412 2.15 -0.34 2.85
C ILE A 412 2.31 -1.76 3.41
N SER A 413 3.42 -2.03 4.10
CA SER A 413 3.64 -3.31 4.79
C SER A 413 2.56 -3.56 5.85
N PHE A 414 2.23 -2.58 6.68
CA PHE A 414 1.18 -2.68 7.69
C PHE A 414 -0.18 -3.01 7.07
N VAL A 415 -0.62 -2.24 6.07
CA VAL A 415 -1.90 -2.47 5.38
C VAL A 415 -1.92 -3.86 4.74
N GLY A 416 -0.85 -4.24 4.03
CA GLY A 416 -0.75 -5.55 3.40
C GLY A 416 -0.88 -6.70 4.40
N HIS A 417 -0.15 -6.65 5.53
CA HIS A 417 -0.28 -7.70 6.55
C HIS A 417 -1.67 -7.70 7.21
N VAL A 418 -2.29 -6.54 7.46
CA VAL A 418 -3.66 -6.48 8.00
C VAL A 418 -4.67 -7.09 7.03
N THR A 419 -4.58 -6.78 5.73
CA THR A 419 -5.45 -7.38 4.72
C THR A 419 -5.35 -8.91 4.74
N VAL A 420 -4.15 -9.44 4.88
CA VAL A 420 -3.91 -10.89 4.93
C VAL A 420 -4.42 -11.50 6.23
N ALA A 421 -4.29 -10.79 7.35
CA ALA A 421 -4.87 -11.21 8.62
C ALA A 421 -6.41 -11.20 8.60
N ILE A 422 -7.03 -10.34 7.79
CA ILE A 422 -8.49 -10.32 7.60
C ILE A 422 -8.92 -11.47 6.68
N LEU A 423 -8.17 -11.74 5.61
CA LEU A 423 -8.50 -12.80 4.65
C LEU A 423 -8.21 -14.22 5.17
N ALA A 424 -7.25 -14.35 6.09
CA ALA A 424 -6.84 -15.65 6.61
C ALA A 424 -7.64 -16.02 7.86
N ASP A 425 -8.77 -16.70 7.71
CA ASP A 425 -9.59 -17.08 8.87
C ASP A 425 -8.85 -17.99 9.88
N GLY A 426 -9.09 -17.75 11.17
CA GLY A 426 -8.63 -18.62 12.25
C GLY A 426 -7.20 -18.38 12.73
N ARG A 427 -6.45 -19.47 12.98
CA ARG A 427 -5.10 -19.43 13.59
C ARG A 427 -4.04 -18.69 12.76
N PRO A 428 -4.02 -18.77 11.41
CA PRO A 428 -3.05 -18.03 10.60
C PRO A 428 -3.17 -16.51 10.74
N SER A 429 -4.38 -15.96 10.84
CA SER A 429 -4.63 -14.53 11.09
C SER A 429 -3.85 -14.00 12.30
N MET A 430 -3.93 -14.73 13.41
CA MET A 430 -3.24 -14.36 14.67
C MET A 430 -1.72 -14.25 14.50
N SER A 431 -1.13 -15.07 13.63
CA SER A 431 0.31 -15.02 13.36
C SER A 431 0.70 -13.79 12.52
N VAL A 432 -0.16 -13.36 11.59
CA VAL A 432 0.09 -12.23 10.68
C VAL A 432 -0.13 -10.87 11.38
N LEU A 433 -0.86 -10.84 12.49
CA LEU A 433 -1.01 -9.65 13.35
C LEU A 433 0.31 -9.18 13.98
N ALA A 434 1.23 -10.09 14.32
CA ALA A 434 2.53 -9.75 14.89
C ALA A 434 3.41 -8.89 13.97
N PRO A 435 3.68 -9.27 12.70
CA PRO A 435 4.43 -8.41 11.78
C PRO A 435 3.65 -7.13 11.43
N ALA A 436 2.31 -7.17 11.36
CA ALA A 436 1.50 -5.97 11.17
C ALA A 436 1.72 -4.94 12.29
N GLY A 437 1.68 -5.38 13.55
CA GLY A 437 1.93 -4.50 14.71
C GLY A 437 3.32 -3.86 14.68
N LEU A 438 4.36 -4.63 14.34
CA LEU A 438 5.72 -4.11 14.23
C LEU A 438 5.88 -3.12 13.05
N ALA A 439 5.27 -3.41 11.90
CA ALA A 439 5.26 -2.49 10.76
C ALA A 439 4.53 -1.18 11.11
N CYS A 440 3.44 -1.24 11.88
CA CYS A 440 2.75 -0.06 12.38
C CYS A 440 3.63 0.79 13.32
N LEU A 441 4.34 0.15 14.25
CA LEU A 441 5.28 0.85 15.13
C LEU A 441 6.42 1.52 14.35
N LEU A 442 7.01 0.81 13.39
CA LEU A 442 8.00 1.36 12.48
C LEU A 442 7.48 2.58 11.73
N PHE A 443 6.31 2.46 11.09
CA PHE A 443 5.64 3.55 10.39
C PHE A 443 5.50 4.79 11.27
N ILE A 444 4.96 4.65 12.48
CA ILE A 444 4.72 5.76 13.42
C ILE A 444 6.04 6.40 13.85
N TYR A 445 7.02 5.59 14.26
CA TYR A 445 8.29 6.12 14.75
C TYR A 445 9.12 6.78 13.65
N GLU A 446 9.17 6.21 12.45
CA GLU A 446 9.85 6.82 11.31
C GLU A 446 9.19 8.13 10.87
N ALA A 447 7.85 8.18 10.87
CA ALA A 447 7.11 9.42 10.59
C ALA A 447 7.40 10.52 11.62
N GLN A 448 7.35 10.18 12.92
CA GLN A 448 7.69 11.10 14.00
C GLN A 448 9.12 11.60 13.89
N PHE A 449 10.06 10.72 13.56
CA PHE A 449 11.46 11.08 13.36
C PHE A 449 11.66 12.00 12.15
N ALA A 450 10.95 11.75 11.05
CA ALA A 450 10.97 12.64 9.88
C ALA A 450 10.43 14.05 10.19
N VAL A 451 9.38 14.14 11.00
CA VAL A 451 8.83 15.44 11.48
C VAL A 451 9.85 16.15 12.35
N LEU A 452 10.49 15.46 13.29
CA LEU A 452 11.53 16.04 14.16
C LEU A 452 12.71 16.56 13.34
N ILE A 453 13.19 15.80 12.35
CA ILE A 453 14.20 16.27 11.39
C ILE A 453 13.72 17.54 10.68
N GLY A 454 12.48 17.54 10.19
CA GLY A 454 11.87 18.69 9.51
C GLY A 454 11.82 19.95 10.36
N GLN A 455 11.52 19.83 11.65
CA GLN A 455 11.50 20.97 12.58
C GLN A 455 12.89 21.59 12.79
N ILE A 456 13.93 20.75 12.92
CA ILE A 456 15.31 21.22 13.08
C ILE A 456 15.86 21.81 11.77
N GLN A 457 15.42 21.30 10.62
CA GLN A 457 15.82 21.77 9.30
C GLN A 457 15.00 22.98 8.80
N ALA A 458 13.86 23.31 9.41
CA ALA A 458 13.00 24.42 9.00
C ALA A 458 13.72 25.78 8.85
N PRO A 459 14.68 26.16 9.71
CA PRO A 459 15.43 27.39 9.53
C PRO A 459 16.33 27.41 8.29
N GLU A 460 16.70 26.24 7.76
CA GLU A 460 17.49 26.12 6.53
C GLU A 460 16.68 26.42 5.26
N ASP A 461 15.35 26.27 5.33
CA ASP A 461 14.42 26.47 4.21
C ASP A 461 13.89 27.93 4.17
N ALA A 462 14.24 28.76 5.17
CA ALA A 462 13.84 30.16 5.22
C ALA A 462 14.56 30.98 4.11
N PRO A 463 13.83 31.78 3.31
CA PRO A 463 14.45 32.66 2.32
C PRO A 463 15.44 33.62 2.99
N THR A 464 16.66 33.71 2.46
CA THR A 464 17.63 34.74 2.89
C THR A 464 16.99 36.13 2.74
N PRO A 465 16.95 36.97 3.80
CA PRO A 465 16.43 38.32 3.69
C PRO A 465 17.20 39.07 2.60
N ARG A 466 16.47 39.73 1.68
CA ARG A 466 17.11 40.69 0.77
C ARG A 466 17.80 41.76 1.63
N PRO A 467 19.05 42.17 1.31
CA PRO A 467 19.64 43.34 1.94
C PRO A 467 18.64 44.49 1.83
N ALA A 468 18.36 45.18 2.94
CA ALA A 468 17.54 46.37 2.91
C ALA A 468 18.13 47.32 1.86
N ALA A 469 17.32 47.74 0.88
CA ALA A 469 17.73 48.76 -0.05
C ALA A 469 18.17 49.99 0.77
N PRO A 470 19.29 50.64 0.43
CA PRO A 470 19.70 51.86 1.13
C PRO A 470 18.52 52.84 1.08
N ALA A 471 18.14 53.35 2.25
CA ALA A 471 17.08 54.34 2.36
C ALA A 471 17.41 55.53 1.43
N PRO A 472 16.45 56.05 0.66
CA PRO A 472 16.69 57.25 -0.13
C PRO A 472 17.12 58.36 0.82
N THR A 473 18.26 58.98 0.50
CA THR A 473 18.84 60.11 1.22
C THR A 473 17.79 61.20 1.37
N THR A 474 17.25 61.37 2.57
CA THR A 474 16.48 62.55 2.93
C THR A 474 17.38 63.77 2.77
N ALA A 475 16.95 64.71 1.94
CA ALA A 475 17.56 66.03 1.84
C ALA A 475 17.58 66.72 3.22
N PRO A 476 18.52 67.64 3.48
CA PRO A 476 18.69 68.24 4.81
C PRO A 476 17.47 69.08 5.21
N PRO A 477 17.09 69.10 6.50
CA PRO A 477 16.00 69.94 6.99
C PRO A 477 16.38 71.44 6.97
N PRO A 478 15.42 72.37 6.73
CA PRO A 478 15.66 73.80 6.93
C PRO A 478 15.90 74.11 8.40
N GLN A 479 16.91 74.93 8.70
CA GLN A 479 17.21 75.42 10.05
C GLN A 479 16.10 76.34 10.60
N PRO A 480 15.93 76.41 11.94
CA PRO A 480 14.95 77.29 12.57
C PRO A 480 15.45 78.74 12.64
N GLN A 481 14.62 79.70 12.22
CA GLN A 481 14.82 81.12 12.53
C GLN A 481 14.31 81.44 13.95
N PRO A 482 14.99 82.31 14.72
CA PRO A 482 14.52 82.74 16.04
C PRO A 482 13.44 83.83 15.94
N GLN A 483 12.37 83.70 16.73
CA GLN A 483 11.44 84.80 17.05
C GLN A 483 12.03 85.68 18.15
N VAL A 484 12.05 87.00 17.94
CA VAL A 484 12.01 88.00 19.03
C VAL A 484 11.14 89.19 18.58
N ASP A 485 10.04 89.36 19.31
CA ASP A 485 9.26 90.54 19.71
C ASP A 485 9.19 91.84 18.88
N GLY A 486 7.95 92.34 18.75
CA GLY A 486 7.67 93.74 18.40
C GLY A 486 6.21 93.97 18.00
N SER A 487 5.36 94.29 18.97
CA SER A 487 3.95 94.63 18.80
C SER A 487 3.69 96.02 18.18
N THR A 488 2.59 96.11 17.40
CA THR A 488 1.68 97.26 17.11
C THR A 488 2.11 98.38 16.13
N PRO A 489 1.16 99.16 15.53
CA PRO A 489 -0.15 98.79 14.95
C PRO A 489 -0.51 99.54 13.62
N THR A 490 -1.72 99.27 13.12
CA THR A 490 -2.72 100.20 12.51
C THR A 490 -2.99 100.23 10.99
N SER A 491 -4.30 100.13 10.71
CA SER A 491 -5.16 100.87 9.75
C SER A 491 -5.18 100.58 8.24
N SER A 492 -6.24 99.84 7.84
CA SER A 492 -7.37 100.25 6.97
C SER A 492 -7.19 100.87 5.56
N GLY A 493 -7.65 100.11 4.55
CA GLY A 493 -8.65 100.54 3.53
C GLY A 493 -8.17 101.11 2.17
N PRO A 494 -9.07 101.27 1.16
CA PRO A 494 -9.57 100.19 0.28
C PRO A 494 -9.72 100.55 -1.23
N ALA A 495 -10.29 99.58 -1.99
CA ALA A 495 -11.16 99.66 -3.20
C ALA A 495 -10.55 99.80 -4.63
N ASP A 496 -10.83 98.85 -5.55
CA ASP A 496 -11.97 98.91 -6.51
C ASP A 496 -12.13 97.64 -7.41
N GLN A 497 -13.37 97.40 -7.88
CA GLN A 497 -13.96 96.29 -8.68
C GLN A 497 -14.43 96.84 -10.07
N PRO A 498 -15.19 96.14 -11.00
CA PRO A 498 -15.21 94.74 -11.52
C PRO A 498 -15.52 94.54 -13.07
N ALA A 499 -15.37 93.28 -13.60
CA ALA A 499 -16.15 92.50 -14.64
C ALA A 499 -16.28 92.90 -16.16
N PRO A 500 -16.77 92.05 -17.15
CA PRO A 500 -16.85 90.56 -17.37
C PRO A 500 -16.60 90.01 -18.85
N THR A 501 -16.81 88.68 -19.09
CA THR A 501 -17.17 87.90 -20.34
C THR A 501 -16.12 87.16 -21.24
N GLY A 502 -16.44 85.90 -21.63
CA GLY A 502 -16.05 85.23 -22.92
C GLY A 502 -15.46 83.78 -22.89
N VAL A 503 -16.11 82.80 -23.53
CA VAL A 503 -15.78 81.32 -23.71
C VAL A 503 -15.33 81.06 -25.18
N PRO A 504 -14.43 80.11 -25.64
CA PRO A 504 -14.54 78.61 -25.67
C PRO A 504 -13.17 77.81 -25.81
N PRO A 505 -13.05 76.52 -26.25
CA PRO A 505 -13.96 75.36 -26.35
C PRO A 505 -13.51 74.07 -25.59
N VAL A 506 -14.38 73.05 -25.58
CA VAL A 506 -14.27 71.73 -24.92
C VAL A 506 -13.60 70.66 -25.82
N VAL A 507 -12.75 69.80 -25.24
CA VAL A 507 -12.28 68.52 -25.81
C VAL A 507 -12.66 67.38 -24.85
N PRO A 508 -13.23 66.24 -25.31
CA PRO A 508 -13.73 65.19 -24.42
C PRO A 508 -12.62 64.24 -23.95
N THR A 509 -12.56 64.00 -22.64
CA THR A 509 -11.75 62.98 -21.96
C THR A 509 -12.37 61.58 -22.11
N PRO A 510 -11.58 60.50 -22.34
CA PRO A 510 -12.09 59.13 -22.33
C PRO A 510 -12.42 58.67 -20.89
N PRO A 511 -13.40 57.76 -20.71
CA PRO A 511 -13.78 57.29 -19.38
C PRO A 511 -12.72 56.36 -18.74
N PRO A 512 -12.66 56.28 -17.41
CA PRO A 512 -11.68 55.46 -16.69
C PRO A 512 -11.91 53.97 -16.94
N ALA A 513 -10.85 53.26 -17.29
CA ALA A 513 -10.85 51.81 -17.40
C ALA A 513 -11.16 51.18 -16.03
N LEU A 514 -12.21 50.36 -15.96
CA LEU A 514 -12.49 49.49 -14.82
C LEU A 514 -11.33 48.50 -14.60
N PRO A 515 -10.97 48.18 -13.35
CA PRO A 515 -9.91 47.21 -13.08
C PRO A 515 -10.35 45.83 -13.61
N GLU A 516 -9.56 45.27 -14.53
CA GLU A 516 -9.75 43.90 -15.01
C GLU A 516 -9.76 42.94 -13.81
N ARG A 517 -10.87 42.21 -13.62
CA ARG A 517 -10.91 41.10 -12.66
C ARG A 517 -9.85 40.08 -13.09
N PRO A 518 -8.92 39.67 -12.20
CA PRO A 518 -7.96 38.64 -12.54
C PRO A 518 -8.71 37.36 -12.92
N SER A 519 -8.26 36.69 -13.98
CA SER A 519 -8.83 35.40 -14.39
C SER A 519 -8.82 34.41 -13.22
N PHE A 520 -9.84 33.56 -13.12
CA PHE A 520 -9.98 32.55 -12.05
C PHE A 520 -8.68 31.76 -11.84
N PHE A 521 -7.97 31.42 -12.91
CA PHE A 521 -6.68 30.74 -12.85
C PHE A 521 -5.58 31.58 -12.20
N ARG A 522 -5.49 32.88 -12.47
CA ARG A 522 -4.52 33.77 -11.81
C ARG A 522 -4.85 33.96 -10.34
N PHE A 523 -6.14 34.05 -9.99
CA PHE A 523 -6.60 34.09 -8.60
C PHE A 523 -6.25 32.79 -7.86
N LEU A 524 -6.59 31.64 -8.44
CA LEU A 524 -6.28 30.31 -7.87
C LEU A 524 -4.76 30.12 -7.70
N LEU A 525 -3.97 30.45 -8.72
CA LEU A 525 -2.51 30.32 -8.68
C LEU A 525 -1.88 31.26 -7.64
N HIS A 526 -2.41 32.48 -7.50
CA HIS A 526 -1.98 33.40 -6.47
C HIS A 526 -2.36 32.87 -5.07
N HIS A 527 -3.58 32.36 -4.91
CA HIS A 527 -4.09 31.85 -3.64
C HIS A 527 -3.31 30.60 -3.17
N ILE A 528 -3.00 29.67 -4.07
CA ILE A 528 -2.13 28.50 -3.79
C ILE A 528 -0.69 28.92 -3.41
N ARG A 529 -0.20 30.03 -3.99
CA ARG A 529 1.16 30.49 -3.76
C ARG A 529 1.31 31.30 -2.48
N THR A 530 0.27 32.02 -2.05
CA THR A 530 0.34 32.86 -0.85
C THR A 530 -0.24 32.23 0.40
N ASP A 531 -1.22 31.32 0.28
CA ASP A 531 -1.86 30.69 1.45
C ASP A 531 -1.27 29.29 1.72
N PRO A 532 -0.58 29.09 2.85
CA PRO A 532 -0.03 27.78 3.22
C PRO A 532 -1.11 26.72 3.48
N ALA A 533 -2.30 27.11 3.94
CA ALA A 533 -3.41 26.19 4.19
C ALA A 533 -4.02 25.70 2.87
N ALA A 534 -4.26 26.61 1.92
CA ALA A 534 -4.77 26.25 0.59
C ALA A 534 -3.78 25.33 -0.17
N ARG A 535 -2.47 25.57 -0.02
CA ARG A 535 -1.43 24.70 -0.58
C ARG A 535 -1.46 23.30 0.03
N LEU A 536 -1.61 23.21 1.35
CA LEU A 536 -1.67 21.92 2.05
C LEU A 536 -2.91 21.12 1.65
N TRP A 537 -4.09 21.75 1.61
CA TRP A 537 -5.33 21.09 1.19
C TRP A 537 -5.31 20.67 -0.29
N MET A 538 -4.75 21.48 -1.18
CA MET A 538 -4.56 21.10 -2.58
C MET A 538 -3.57 19.95 -2.74
N MET A 539 -2.46 19.94 -1.99
CA MET A 539 -1.52 18.81 -2.00
C MET A 539 -2.15 17.53 -1.44
N ILE A 540 -2.96 17.63 -0.38
CA ILE A 540 -3.70 16.49 0.19
C ILE A 540 -4.75 15.99 -0.80
N SER A 541 -5.52 16.87 -1.42
CA SER A 541 -6.55 16.52 -2.41
C SER A 541 -5.92 15.88 -3.66
N LEU A 542 -4.83 16.44 -4.17
CA LEU A 542 -4.08 15.85 -5.29
C LEU A 542 -3.48 14.49 -4.91
N CYS A 543 -2.91 14.38 -3.70
CA CYS A 543 -2.38 13.12 -3.19
C CYS A 543 -3.50 12.07 -3.08
N LEU A 544 -4.66 12.42 -2.54
CA LEU A 544 -5.83 11.54 -2.45
C LEU A 544 -6.34 11.10 -3.82
N ILE A 545 -6.41 12.01 -4.81
CA ILE A 545 -6.81 11.67 -6.18
C ILE A 545 -5.79 10.72 -6.82
N VAL A 546 -4.50 10.97 -6.62
CA VAL A 546 -3.42 10.10 -7.13
C VAL A 546 -3.45 8.74 -6.44
N VAL A 547 -3.59 8.67 -5.12
CA VAL A 547 -3.71 7.43 -4.35
C VAL A 547 -4.96 6.65 -4.77
N PHE A 548 -6.11 7.31 -4.89
CA PHE A 548 -7.36 6.68 -5.36
C PHE A 548 -7.22 6.12 -6.78
N ARG A 549 -6.60 6.87 -7.69
CA ARG A 549 -6.32 6.40 -9.06
C ARG A 549 -5.27 5.29 -9.12
N ILE A 550 -4.28 5.31 -8.23
CA ILE A 550 -3.29 4.24 -8.08
C ILE A 550 -3.98 2.96 -7.59
N VAL A 551 -4.85 3.04 -6.58
CA VAL A 551 -5.57 1.87 -6.03
C VAL A 551 -6.47 1.20 -7.07
N ILE A 552 -7.12 1.98 -7.94
CA ILE A 552 -8.06 1.46 -8.95
C ILE A 552 -7.38 0.78 -10.15
N MET A 553 -6.13 1.13 -10.48
CA MET A 553 -5.43 0.58 -11.65
C MET A 553 -4.32 -0.37 -11.19
N LEU A 554 -4.57 -1.69 -11.19
CA LEU A 554 -3.70 -2.73 -10.61
C LEU A 554 -2.20 -2.69 -11.02
N SER A 555 -1.87 -2.07 -12.17
CA SER A 555 -0.49 -1.87 -12.64
C SER A 555 0.25 -0.67 -12.02
N LEU A 556 -0.47 0.39 -11.61
CA LEU A 556 0.11 1.60 -11.02
C LEU A 556 0.66 1.40 -9.60
N PRO A 557 0.05 0.58 -8.71
CA PRO A 557 0.60 0.25 -7.39
C PRO A 557 1.97 -0.40 -7.47
N LEU A 558 2.19 -1.32 -8.41
CA LEU A 558 3.47 -2.01 -8.57
C LEU A 558 4.58 -1.04 -9.02
N PHE A 559 4.28 -0.16 -9.98
CA PHE A 559 5.21 0.89 -10.40
C PHE A 559 5.51 1.87 -9.26
N PHE A 560 4.48 2.26 -8.51
CA PHE A 560 4.63 3.13 -7.34
C PHE A 560 5.52 2.50 -6.26
N ILE A 561 5.28 1.24 -5.89
CA ILE A 561 6.12 0.48 -4.95
C ILE A 561 7.56 0.40 -5.48
N GLY A 562 7.75 -0.01 -6.73
CA GLY A 562 9.08 -0.07 -7.36
C GLY A 562 9.83 1.28 -7.33
N SER A 563 9.11 2.38 -7.54
CA SER A 563 9.65 3.74 -7.46
C SER A 563 10.07 4.13 -6.03
N LEU A 564 9.25 3.82 -5.02
CA LEU A 564 9.60 4.08 -3.61
C LEU A 564 10.87 3.34 -3.18
N TYR A 565 10.96 2.04 -3.49
CA TYR A 565 12.16 1.24 -3.24
C TYR A 565 13.38 1.80 -3.99
N SER A 566 13.20 2.21 -5.25
CA SER A 566 14.26 2.83 -6.05
C SER A 566 14.66 4.21 -5.56
N CYS A 567 13.84 4.93 -4.78
CA CYS A 567 14.15 6.27 -4.27
C CYS A 567 14.61 6.29 -2.81
N MET A 568 14.69 5.13 -2.15
CA MET A 568 14.88 5.00 -0.70
C MET A 568 16.07 5.82 -0.16
N TRP A 569 17.25 5.70 -0.77
CA TRP A 569 18.46 6.41 -0.35
C TRP A 569 18.81 7.60 -1.25
N LEU A 570 18.12 7.75 -2.38
CA LEU A 570 18.38 8.82 -3.35
C LEU A 570 18.26 10.22 -2.70
N MET A 571 17.27 10.41 -1.82
CA MET A 571 17.08 11.65 -1.09
C MET A 571 18.20 11.95 -0.08
N GLN A 572 18.87 10.91 0.43
CA GLN A 572 20.04 11.07 1.29
C GLN A 572 21.26 11.44 0.46
N ILE A 573 21.50 10.76 -0.66
CA ILE A 573 22.60 11.06 -1.59
C ILE A 573 22.51 12.52 -2.05
N TYR A 574 21.30 12.96 -2.43
CA TYR A 574 21.05 14.34 -2.83
C TYR A 574 21.37 15.34 -1.72
N ARG A 575 20.93 15.09 -0.47
CA ARG A 575 21.22 15.99 0.66
C ARG A 575 22.71 16.06 0.97
N SER A 576 23.38 14.91 1.04
CA SER A 576 24.83 14.83 1.32
C SER A 576 25.64 15.61 0.29
N THR A 577 25.25 15.51 -0.99
CA THR A 577 25.85 16.25 -2.10
C THR A 577 25.56 17.75 -2.00
N ARG A 578 24.28 18.14 -1.81
CA ARG A 578 23.85 19.55 -1.73
C ARG A 578 24.45 20.28 -0.53
N ARG A 579 24.80 19.58 0.54
CA ARG A 579 25.38 20.18 1.75
C ARG A 579 26.89 19.97 1.85
N ALA A 580 27.50 19.22 0.93
CA ALA A 580 28.90 18.81 0.98
C ALA A 580 29.29 18.23 2.36
N ARG A 581 28.42 17.38 2.93
CA ARG A 581 28.61 16.74 4.24
C ARG A 581 28.21 15.27 4.18
N SER A 582 28.88 14.43 4.98
CA SER A 582 28.52 13.01 5.06
C SER A 582 27.14 12.80 5.69
N SER A 583 26.55 11.64 5.38
CA SER A 583 25.15 11.33 5.65
C SER A 583 24.78 11.30 7.13
N GLY A 584 25.74 10.94 8.00
CA GLY A 584 25.49 10.70 9.42
C GLY A 584 24.68 9.42 9.69
N LEU A 585 24.43 8.61 8.67
CA LEU A 585 23.82 7.29 8.78
C LEU A 585 24.88 6.27 9.15
N SER A 586 24.58 5.39 10.11
CA SER A 586 25.48 4.29 10.43
C SER A 586 25.44 3.20 9.37
N ALA A 587 26.60 2.62 9.04
CA ALA A 587 26.70 1.53 8.06
C ALA A 587 25.85 0.31 8.44
N GLU A 588 25.77 0.02 9.75
CA GLU A 588 24.90 -1.02 10.32
C GLU A 588 23.42 -0.78 9.94
N TYR A 589 22.91 0.44 10.14
CA TYR A 589 21.54 0.79 9.77
C TYR A 589 21.35 0.78 8.24
N LEU A 590 22.28 1.36 7.49
CA LEU A 590 22.22 1.45 6.03
C LEU A 590 22.13 0.06 5.36
N ILE A 591 23.00 -0.86 5.75
CA ILE A 591 23.04 -2.22 5.21
C ILE A 591 21.85 -3.03 5.74
N GLY A 592 21.63 -3.03 7.05
CA GLY A 592 20.58 -3.84 7.68
C GLY A 592 19.18 -3.45 7.22
N SER A 593 18.88 -2.14 7.10
CA SER A 593 17.57 -1.69 6.60
C SER A 593 17.36 -1.99 5.12
N THR A 594 18.42 -1.87 4.30
CA THR A 594 18.35 -2.24 2.88
C THR A 594 18.09 -3.74 2.70
N LEU A 595 18.81 -4.60 3.43
CA LEU A 595 18.61 -6.05 3.36
C LEU A 595 17.23 -6.48 3.88
N GLY A 596 16.79 -5.93 5.01
CA GLY A 596 15.47 -6.22 5.57
C GLY A 596 14.32 -5.79 4.66
N ARG A 597 14.46 -4.66 3.96
CA ARG A 597 13.46 -4.21 2.98
C ARG A 597 13.55 -4.98 1.66
N LEU A 598 14.75 -5.38 1.22
CA LEU A 598 14.91 -6.27 0.06
C LEU A 598 14.25 -7.63 0.29
N PHE A 599 14.30 -8.18 1.51
CA PHE A 599 13.60 -9.41 1.86
C PHE A 599 12.12 -9.37 1.47
N PHE A 600 11.40 -8.30 1.85
CA PHE A 600 9.97 -8.17 1.54
C PHE A 600 9.70 -8.11 0.04
N VAL A 601 10.39 -7.21 -0.66
CA VAL A 601 10.10 -6.96 -2.08
C VAL A 601 10.55 -8.14 -2.96
N CYS A 602 11.67 -8.78 -2.64
CA CYS A 602 12.14 -9.98 -3.36
C CYS A 602 11.25 -11.21 -3.06
N TYR A 603 10.70 -11.33 -1.85
CA TYR A 603 9.78 -12.42 -1.53
C TYR A 603 8.49 -12.33 -2.36
N PHE A 604 7.86 -11.15 -2.45
CA PHE A 604 6.60 -11.01 -3.19
C PHE A 604 6.75 -10.91 -4.70
N LEU A 605 7.77 -10.23 -5.21
CA LEU A 605 7.91 -9.97 -6.65
C LEU A 605 8.98 -10.83 -7.33
N GLY A 606 9.83 -11.52 -6.56
CA GLY A 606 10.90 -12.37 -7.09
C GLY A 606 10.70 -13.88 -6.86
N CYS A 607 9.98 -14.28 -5.82
CA CYS A 607 9.75 -15.70 -5.52
C CYS A 607 8.54 -16.25 -6.30
N PRO A 608 8.72 -17.32 -7.11
CA PRO A 608 7.62 -17.94 -7.85
C PRO A 608 6.61 -18.64 -6.94
N LYS A 609 7.04 -19.10 -5.76
CA LYS A 609 6.17 -19.76 -4.78
C LYS A 609 5.92 -18.83 -3.60
N ASN A 610 5.44 -17.61 -3.82
CA ASN A 610 5.02 -16.71 -2.74
C ASN A 610 3.62 -17.05 -2.20
N ILE A 611 3.17 -16.38 -1.13
CA ILE A 611 1.87 -16.68 -0.49
C ILE A 611 0.66 -16.28 -1.36
N PHE A 612 0.81 -15.24 -2.17
CA PHE A 612 -0.27 -14.71 -3.02
C PHE A 612 -0.21 -15.23 -4.46
N ASP A 613 0.66 -16.21 -4.71
CA ASP A 613 0.98 -16.74 -6.04
C ASP A 613 1.21 -15.65 -7.10
N VAL A 614 1.78 -14.51 -6.68
CA VAL A 614 2.06 -13.38 -7.58
C VAL A 614 3.12 -13.81 -8.59
N GLU A 615 2.81 -13.66 -9.88
CA GLU A 615 3.76 -13.94 -10.95
C GLU A 615 5.07 -13.15 -10.76
N PRO A 616 6.25 -13.82 -10.78
CA PRO A 616 7.53 -13.15 -10.67
C PRO A 616 7.71 -12.06 -11.73
N ARG A 617 8.21 -10.90 -11.31
CA ARG A 617 8.45 -9.75 -12.19
C ARG A 617 9.95 -9.48 -12.30
N GLY A 618 10.54 -9.72 -13.47
CA GLY A 618 11.99 -9.61 -13.67
C GLY A 618 12.62 -8.24 -13.36
N TRP A 619 11.85 -7.15 -13.47
CA TRP A 619 12.32 -5.80 -13.14
C TRP A 619 12.71 -5.63 -11.66
N ILE A 620 12.28 -6.53 -10.77
CA ILE A 620 12.61 -6.44 -9.34
C ILE A 620 14.12 -6.52 -9.08
N TRP A 621 14.84 -7.33 -9.87
CA TRP A 621 16.29 -7.47 -9.76
C TRP A 621 17.03 -6.18 -10.12
N PHE A 622 16.47 -5.40 -11.05
CA PHE A 622 16.99 -4.08 -11.38
C PHE A 622 16.80 -3.08 -10.24
N VAL A 623 15.64 -3.11 -9.56
CA VAL A 623 15.40 -2.29 -8.37
C VAL A 623 16.34 -2.69 -7.23
N ALA A 624 16.52 -3.99 -7.00
CA ALA A 624 17.46 -4.48 -6.00
C ALA A 624 18.90 -4.02 -6.28
N LEU A 625 19.34 -4.09 -7.53
CA LEU A 625 20.65 -3.59 -7.97
C LEU A 625 20.78 -2.08 -7.71
N ILE A 626 19.76 -1.29 -8.03
CA ILE A 626 19.74 0.16 -7.77
C ILE A 626 19.87 0.45 -6.27
N MET A 627 19.13 -0.26 -5.42
CA MET A 627 19.21 -0.06 -3.96
C MET A 627 20.62 -0.34 -3.43
N LEU A 628 21.25 -1.44 -3.88
CA LEU A 628 22.62 -1.78 -3.49
C LEU A 628 23.63 -0.75 -4.00
N LEU A 629 23.46 -0.27 -5.23
CA LEU A 629 24.29 0.81 -5.78
C LEU A 629 24.14 2.10 -4.97
N GLN A 630 22.94 2.43 -4.52
CA GLN A 630 22.74 3.61 -3.67
C GLN A 630 23.42 3.48 -2.32
N VAL A 631 23.34 2.32 -1.67
CA VAL A 631 24.07 2.04 -0.42
C VAL A 631 25.58 2.21 -0.64
N PHE A 632 26.10 1.68 -1.75
CA PHE A 632 27.50 1.84 -2.12
C PHE A 632 27.89 3.31 -2.32
N VAL A 633 27.05 4.11 -2.99
CA VAL A 633 27.27 5.55 -3.16
C VAL A 633 27.27 6.28 -1.83
N VAL A 634 26.31 6.02 -0.93
CA VAL A 634 26.28 6.62 0.41
C VAL A 634 27.54 6.25 1.20
N PHE A 635 28.00 5.00 1.09
CA PHE A 635 29.24 4.55 1.74
C PHE A 635 30.48 5.28 1.20
N LEU A 636 30.56 5.50 -0.11
CA LEU A 636 31.62 6.30 -0.74
C LEU A 636 31.56 7.78 -0.32
N GLN A 637 30.36 8.36 -0.19
CA GLN A 637 30.17 9.73 0.30
C GLN A 637 30.61 9.91 1.77
N GLU A 638 30.65 8.82 2.55
CA GLU A 638 31.13 8.83 3.93
C GLU A 638 32.67 8.77 4.03
N HIS A 639 33.34 8.03 3.14
CA HIS A 639 34.78 7.74 3.23
C HIS A 639 35.68 8.54 2.29
N VAL A 640 35.20 8.91 1.10
CA VAL A 640 36.02 9.57 0.07
C VAL A 640 35.77 11.07 0.08
N ASP A 641 34.59 11.48 -0.37
CA ASP A 641 34.12 12.87 -0.38
C ASP A 641 32.61 12.88 -0.68
N PRO A 642 31.78 13.71 -0.03
CA PRO A 642 30.34 13.77 -0.29
C PRO A 642 29.97 14.13 -1.75
N CYS A 643 30.89 14.74 -2.49
CA CYS A 643 30.74 15.20 -3.87
C CYS A 643 31.69 14.49 -4.85
N PHE A 644 32.23 13.30 -4.51
CA PHE A 644 33.27 12.61 -5.30
C PHE A 644 32.93 12.40 -6.79
N PHE A 645 31.64 12.27 -7.13
CA PHE A 645 31.16 12.02 -8.49
C PHE A 645 30.79 13.29 -9.26
N LEU A 646 30.84 14.48 -8.63
CA LEU A 646 30.51 15.75 -9.27
C LEU A 646 31.76 16.49 -9.76
N PRO A 647 31.70 17.14 -10.95
CA PRO A 647 32.74 18.06 -11.36
C PRO A 647 32.88 19.21 -10.36
N THR A 648 34.12 19.62 -10.06
CA THR A 648 34.46 20.68 -9.09
C THR A 648 33.74 22.02 -9.33
N ARG A 649 33.24 22.28 -10.55
CA ARG A 649 32.46 23.48 -10.89
C ARG A 649 31.01 23.46 -10.40
N VAL A 650 30.42 22.28 -10.22
CA VAL A 650 29.02 22.10 -9.78
C VAL A 650 28.92 21.98 -8.25
N SER A 651 30.01 21.58 -7.59
CA SER A 651 30.04 21.24 -6.16
C SER A 651 30.13 22.44 -5.20
N ARG A 652 30.15 23.69 -5.66
CA ARG A 652 30.44 24.84 -4.79
C ARG A 652 29.18 25.34 -4.06
N VAL A 653 28.84 24.67 -2.96
CA VAL A 653 27.92 25.23 -1.95
C VAL A 653 28.65 26.40 -1.29
N GLN A 654 28.12 27.63 -1.42
CA GLN A 654 28.68 28.80 -0.73
C GLN A 654 28.42 28.64 0.78
N THR A 655 29.41 28.15 1.53
CA THR A 655 29.41 28.23 2.99
C THR A 655 29.64 29.68 3.40
N TYR A 656 28.86 30.16 4.37
CA TYR A 656 29.01 31.53 4.86
C TYR A 656 30.37 31.67 5.54
N ASN A 657 31.18 32.62 5.09
CA ASN A 657 32.48 32.86 5.70
C ASN A 657 32.28 33.58 7.04
N TYR A 658 32.28 32.81 8.13
CA TYR A 658 32.23 33.29 9.51
C TYR A 658 33.41 34.18 9.90
N HIS A 659 34.42 34.27 9.05
CA HIS A 659 35.58 35.10 9.31
C HIS A 659 35.88 36.03 8.12
N PRO A 660 35.01 37.03 7.90
CA PRO A 660 35.30 38.10 6.97
C PRO A 660 36.48 38.93 7.48
N ILE A 661 37.17 39.59 6.56
CA ILE A 661 38.23 40.54 6.91
C ILE A 661 37.54 41.80 7.42
N ILE A 662 37.69 42.10 8.71
CA ILE A 662 37.13 43.30 9.34
C ILE A 662 38.25 44.36 9.37
N PRO A 663 37.95 45.65 9.08
CA PRO A 663 38.92 46.73 9.25
C PRO A 663 39.43 46.76 10.70
N LEU A 664 40.75 46.87 10.86
CA LEU A 664 41.38 46.88 12.18
C LEU A 664 41.03 48.19 12.92
N PRO A 665 40.87 48.15 14.25
CA PRO A 665 40.71 49.36 15.06
C PRO A 665 41.88 50.33 14.87
N ASP A 666 41.61 51.63 15.00
CA ASP A 666 42.63 52.68 14.85
C ASP A 666 43.80 52.44 15.82
N PRO A 667 45.05 52.62 15.36
CA PRO A 667 46.25 52.33 16.16
C PRO A 667 46.42 53.25 17.38
N GLU A 668 45.63 54.33 17.47
CA GLU A 668 45.62 55.33 18.55
C GLU A 668 44.54 55.07 19.61
N ALA A 669 43.66 54.07 19.40
CA ALA A 669 42.65 53.70 20.38
C ALA A 669 43.28 52.96 21.59
N PRO A 670 42.90 53.28 22.84
CA PRO A 670 43.48 52.69 24.06
C PRO A 670 43.16 51.20 24.21
N GLU A 671 42.07 50.73 23.60
CA GLU A 671 41.63 49.34 23.62
C GLU A 671 41.65 48.76 22.20
N GLN A 672 42.44 47.71 21.97
CA GLN A 672 42.52 47.00 20.67
C GLN A 672 41.50 45.87 20.60
N THR A 673 40.25 46.18 20.92
CA THR A 673 39.14 45.23 21.00
C THR A 673 38.20 45.45 19.81
N LEU A 674 37.60 44.37 19.29
CA LEU A 674 36.51 44.47 18.30
C LEU A 674 35.12 44.55 18.97
N GLY A 675 35.08 44.76 20.28
CA GLY A 675 33.91 44.65 21.14
C GLY A 675 33.92 43.39 22.00
N ASP A 676 32.87 43.24 22.81
CA ASP A 676 32.73 42.16 23.78
C ASP A 676 31.93 40.98 23.22
N CYS A 677 32.35 39.77 23.56
CA CYS A 677 31.62 38.57 23.20
C CYS A 677 30.41 38.38 24.12
N ALA A 678 29.19 38.42 23.59
CA ALA A 678 27.97 38.23 24.39
C ALA A 678 27.77 36.81 24.98
N ILE A 679 28.68 35.87 24.72
CA ILE A 679 28.63 34.49 25.26
C ILE A 679 29.46 34.39 26.55
N CYS A 680 30.71 34.81 26.52
CA CYS A 680 31.62 34.76 27.68
C CYS A 680 31.80 36.11 28.39
N MET A 681 31.24 37.20 27.83
CA MET A 681 31.34 38.58 28.32
C MET A 681 32.78 39.14 28.35
N GLU A 682 33.71 38.54 27.62
CA GLU A 682 35.10 39.00 27.50
C GLU A 682 35.36 39.72 26.17
N ALA A 683 36.31 40.66 26.18
CA ALA A 683 36.70 41.41 25.00
C ALA A 683 37.36 40.54 23.92
N ILE A 684 37.06 40.83 22.66
CA ILE A 684 37.60 40.10 21.51
C ILE A 684 38.90 40.80 21.05
N LEU A 685 40.04 40.22 21.41
CA LEU A 685 41.37 40.74 21.09
C LEU A 685 41.83 40.29 19.69
N VAL A 686 42.45 41.22 18.94
CA VAL A 686 43.10 40.92 17.66
C VAL A 686 44.52 40.44 17.91
N ASP A 687 44.90 39.35 17.24
CA ASP A 687 46.28 38.86 17.28
C ASP A 687 47.25 39.89 16.64
N PRO A 688 48.28 40.37 17.38
CA PRO A 688 49.22 41.39 16.91
C PRO A 688 50.06 40.95 15.69
N SER A 689 50.09 39.66 15.37
CA SER A 689 50.79 39.11 14.19
C SER A 689 50.17 39.54 12.85
N LEU A 690 48.89 39.91 12.81
CA LEU A 690 48.21 40.42 11.60
C LEU A 690 48.60 41.87 11.25
N ARG A 691 49.26 42.59 12.17
CA ARG A 691 49.69 43.99 12.01
C ARG A 691 50.94 44.15 11.14
N ARG A 692 51.76 43.10 10.96
CA ARG A 692 53.12 43.22 10.38
C ARG A 692 53.17 43.26 8.85
N ARG A 693 52.07 43.02 8.14
CA ARG A 693 52.10 42.84 6.66
C ARG A 693 51.90 44.12 5.84
N SER A 694 51.61 45.28 6.45
CA SER A 694 51.28 46.51 5.72
C SER A 694 52.39 47.58 5.66
N LYS A 695 53.64 47.29 6.07
CA LYS A 695 54.75 48.27 6.00
C LYS A 695 56.08 47.62 5.60
N SER A 696 56.39 47.65 4.30
CA SER A 696 57.71 48.00 3.72
C SER A 696 57.79 47.58 2.24
N SER A 697 57.54 48.53 1.35
CA SER A 697 58.13 48.54 0.01
C SER A 697 59.53 49.13 0.13
N ASP A 698 60.55 48.26 0.20
CA ASP A 698 61.95 48.47 -0.23
C ASP A 698 62.89 47.57 0.57
N ALA A 699 63.27 46.42 -0.01
CA ALA A 699 64.53 45.72 0.26
C ALA A 699 64.73 44.54 -0.70
N LYS A 700 65.47 44.83 -1.77
CA LYS A 700 66.53 44.03 -2.42
C LYS A 700 66.41 42.49 -2.40
N GLU A 701 66.22 41.95 -3.61
CA GLU A 701 66.35 40.54 -3.98
C GLU A 701 67.68 39.90 -3.54
N ARG A 702 67.59 38.70 -2.96
CA ARG A 702 68.61 37.64 -3.07
C ARG A 702 67.91 36.28 -3.19
N PRO A 703 68.30 35.40 -4.13
CA PRO A 703 67.65 34.12 -4.35
C PRO A 703 68.23 33.08 -3.38
N ALA A 704 67.37 32.34 -2.68
CA ALA A 704 67.75 31.11 -1.99
C ALA A 704 66.94 29.96 -2.57
N ILE A 705 67.65 29.09 -3.29
CA ILE A 705 67.20 27.82 -3.86
C ILE A 705 67.03 26.82 -2.70
N GLY A 706 65.87 26.15 -2.60
CA GLY A 706 65.68 25.01 -1.70
C GLY A 706 64.23 24.61 -1.38
N LEU A 707 63.73 23.58 -2.08
CA LEU A 707 62.60 22.65 -1.81
C LEU A 707 61.15 23.19 -1.59
N PRO A 708 60.17 22.79 -2.45
CA PRO A 708 58.77 23.22 -2.38
C PRO A 708 57.84 22.19 -1.69
N PHE A 709 58.24 21.61 -0.55
CA PHE A 709 57.38 20.69 0.19
C PHE A 709 57.65 20.83 1.69
N LEU A 710 56.60 21.14 2.47
CA LEU A 710 56.58 21.50 3.90
C LEU A 710 56.69 23.00 4.24
N ARG A 711 55.66 23.76 3.83
CA ARG A 711 55.13 24.83 4.68
C ARG A 711 53.65 24.59 4.89
N LYS A 712 53.33 23.84 5.97
CA LYS A 712 52.05 23.95 6.68
C LYS A 712 51.88 25.44 6.99
N VAL A 713 51.12 26.15 6.17
CA VAL A 713 50.45 27.37 6.59
C VAL A 713 49.38 26.90 7.57
N THR A 714 49.79 26.68 8.81
CA THR A 714 48.86 26.59 9.92
C THR A 714 48.09 27.90 9.92
N THR A 715 46.84 27.82 9.52
CA THR A 715 45.78 28.80 9.77
C THR A 715 46.04 29.49 11.10
N ALA A 716 46.46 30.76 11.06
CA ALA A 716 46.32 31.63 12.22
C ALA A 716 44.85 31.53 12.63
N ARG A 717 44.58 30.97 13.81
CA ARG A 717 43.23 30.85 14.34
C ARG A 717 42.66 32.26 14.36
N LYS A 718 41.66 32.51 13.53
CA LYS A 718 40.97 33.79 13.51
C LYS A 718 40.25 33.86 14.86
N THR A 719 40.61 34.82 15.71
CA THR A 719 40.16 34.91 17.12
C THR A 719 38.70 35.32 17.27
N TYR A 720 38.08 35.74 16.17
CA TYR A 720 36.71 36.24 16.10
C TYR A 720 35.91 35.53 15.02
N SER A 721 34.61 35.37 15.25
CA SER A 721 33.62 34.90 14.28
C SER A 721 32.49 35.92 14.17
N LEU A 722 32.16 36.33 12.95
CA LEU A 722 31.06 37.24 12.65
C LEU A 722 29.89 36.45 12.08
N ALA A 723 28.75 36.47 12.75
CA ALA A 723 27.52 35.86 12.28
C ALA A 723 26.89 36.66 11.11
N PRO A 724 26.06 36.05 10.23
CA PRO A 724 25.33 36.77 9.15
C PRO A 724 24.41 37.90 9.66
N CYS A 725 23.99 37.81 10.92
CA CYS A 725 23.27 38.89 11.61
C CYS A 725 24.18 40.03 12.09
N HIS A 726 25.46 40.03 11.69
CA HIS A 726 26.50 41.01 12.03
C HIS A 726 26.85 41.10 13.53
N HIS A 727 26.56 40.04 14.30
CA HIS A 727 27.02 39.91 15.69
C HIS A 727 28.36 39.19 15.75
N LEU A 728 29.26 39.71 16.59
CA LEU A 728 30.63 39.24 16.74
C LEU A 728 30.80 38.41 18.03
N PHE A 729 31.55 37.32 17.94
CA PHE A 729 31.83 36.41 19.07
C PHE A 729 33.26 35.89 18.98
N HIS A 730 33.83 35.36 20.07
CA HIS A 730 35.01 34.50 19.95
C HIS A 730 34.63 33.24 19.18
N THR A 731 35.54 32.79 18.32
CA THR A 731 35.32 31.60 17.49
C THR A 731 35.02 30.37 18.33
N GLU A 732 35.76 30.16 19.42
CA GLU A 732 35.53 29.01 20.32
C GLU A 732 34.16 29.09 21.02
N CYS A 733 33.73 30.30 21.40
CA CYS A 733 32.45 30.51 22.07
C CYS A 733 31.27 30.24 21.11
N LEU A 734 31.36 30.73 19.87
CA LEU A 734 30.32 30.49 18.86
C LEU A 734 30.30 29.02 18.41
N GLU A 735 31.46 28.37 18.26
CA GLU A 735 31.57 26.94 17.96
C GLU A 735 30.87 26.09 19.02
N ARG A 736 31.18 26.30 20.31
CA ARG A 736 30.51 25.61 21.41
C ARG A 736 29.02 25.93 21.49
N TRP A 737 28.59 27.13 21.11
CA TRP A 737 27.17 27.47 21.10
C TRP A 737 26.41 26.73 19.98
N LEU A 738 26.98 26.72 18.77
CA LEU A 738 26.37 26.08 17.60
C LEU A 738 26.31 24.55 17.72
N THR A 739 27.10 23.92 18.60
CA THR A 739 26.89 22.49 18.92
C THR A 739 25.57 22.23 19.64
N TYR A 740 25.02 23.22 20.34
CA TYR A 740 23.75 23.09 21.07
C TYR A 740 22.57 23.72 20.33
N LYS A 741 22.73 24.92 19.75
CA LYS A 741 21.66 25.64 19.06
C LYS A 741 22.17 26.43 17.85
N ASN A 742 21.53 26.23 16.69
CA ASN A 742 21.82 26.96 15.45
C ASN A 742 21.11 28.33 15.37
N ILE A 743 21.15 29.10 16.46
CA ILE A 743 20.60 30.47 16.52
C ILE A 743 21.63 31.42 17.11
N CYS A 744 21.59 32.69 16.71
CA CYS A 744 22.46 33.72 17.27
C CYS A 744 22.15 33.93 18.76
N PRO A 745 23.14 33.88 19.68
CA PRO A 745 22.93 34.16 21.10
C PRO A 745 22.33 35.54 21.37
N GLN A 746 22.70 36.53 20.54
CA GLN A 746 22.29 37.93 20.73
C GLN A 746 20.89 38.24 20.20
N CYS A 747 20.58 37.86 18.95
CA CYS A 747 19.31 38.22 18.30
C CYS A 747 18.40 37.05 17.97
N ARG A 748 18.79 35.82 18.35
CA ARG A 748 18.01 34.59 18.14
C ARG A 748 17.68 34.26 16.68
N ARG A 749 18.26 34.98 15.71
CA ARG A 749 18.15 34.67 14.28
C ARG A 749 18.87 33.36 13.97
N PRO A 750 18.31 32.50 13.09
CA PRO A 750 18.96 31.25 12.74
C PRO A 750 20.30 31.49 12.03
N LEU A 751 21.30 30.67 12.38
CA LEU A 751 22.65 30.75 11.84
C LEU A 751 22.94 29.56 10.93
N PRO A 752 23.65 29.76 9.79
CA PRO A 752 24.11 28.65 8.97
C PRO A 752 25.12 27.79 9.76
N PRO A 753 25.21 26.48 9.53
CA PRO A 753 26.20 25.68 10.23
C PRO A 753 27.63 26.09 9.84
N LEU A 754 28.55 26.07 10.81
CA LEU A 754 29.98 26.35 10.62
C LEU A 754 30.64 25.39 9.63
#